data_AF-A0AAN9BNG2-F1
#
_entry.id   AF-A0AAN9BNG2-F1
#
_cell.length_a   1.000
_cell.length_b   1.000
_cell.length_c   1.000
_cell.angle_alpha   90.00
_cell.angle_beta   90.00
_cell.angle_gamma   90.00
#
_symmetry.space_group_name_H-M   'P 1'
#
loop_
_entity.id
_entity.type
_entity.pdbx_description
1 polymer ?
#
loop_
_entity_poly.entity_id
_entity_poly.type
_entity_poly.pdbx_seq_one_letter_code
_entity_poly.pdbx_strand_id
1 'polypeptide(L)'
;MSVKKLNSPQWKKFQPPTVQDPAILSFHQSSTTNLPSPTSVVAPAMPSGPREKGFIDKRQHSYGFIQCCDRDARLFFHYSEYNGNIEAMKVGEPVEFYTSNDRRTGKPIAVQVSSIDISQAVPSTLSDEQFVGTVIQEAKPVKAKNGTVPGSQDGLGRVSYEHSGECFFIPFAQEDITDPTMKLKTGDQVIFHLASDSQTGIVQARSLELVIPPSQRYQGVICSMKESFGFIERSDQVREIFFHYSEFRGDINDLQLGDDVEFSIQMRNNKEVAVELEKLPDGTVIFEDVTTEKVIGRVLKTLRTQNGRRASDPLGGRIFYEKDNNVMHEIPFGDKDQYGECTLQQGDVVSFNIATDRRDGLQRACGIQLMEDTFNNGEQRETGMIASLKDGYGFINCADREARMFFHFSEFMDPEYIPEDKAEVQFTVLPDPSSASRMIATRIKVLAKGSVCFLSVLPALYVGTIDREPATHKNQNKNKEADTGSIRYDFQSKIQNITYLMKDLDLKTAPRYGDKVEFQIGEQKSTTKQLAVNVKVLFRSANNRCQGFVATLKDNYGFIENEKHDQEVFFHFSAFEGNATTDLDLGDEVEYTLARKSAKMSAEMIKKLPKGSVGPGEEILYTKGTVQGRIIRPMRIVDPEQDEYCGLVQAGIELEEGETPETYPYGITSLADKRDFLQKGDIVNFQVTKVKGTGVLRATALAAQRKYIRAKVDSVKGQFGFLDYEVESGKKLFFHMTEVHDSAQISPGNEVEFVVVQNQRNGKYSACSLRKITERQRPERLMSRLKSFTDDSAPRIIVERQPRGPDNTKGFTTPRSPWKPPS
;
A
#
# COMPACT_ATOMS: atom_id res chain seq x y z
N MET A 1 10.92 23.09 -41.61
CA MET A 1 11.58 23.73 -42.78
C MET A 1 11.98 25.16 -42.40
N SER A 2 12.75 25.88 -43.23
CA SER A 2 13.41 27.16 -42.88
C SER A 2 12.70 28.40 -43.45
N VAL A 3 13.27 29.61 -43.23
CA VAL A 3 12.87 30.97 -43.72
C VAL A 3 11.70 31.62 -42.93
N LYS A 4 11.66 32.93 -42.57
CA LYS A 4 12.60 34.09 -42.36
C LYS A 4 11.79 35.21 -41.63
N LYS A 5 12.31 36.31 -41.05
CA LYS A 5 13.47 36.61 -40.17
C LYS A 5 13.48 38.14 -39.84
N LEU A 6 13.76 38.55 -38.58
CA LEU A 6 14.17 39.93 -38.15
C LEU A 6 13.07 41.05 -38.21
N ASN A 7 13.17 42.21 -37.53
CA ASN A 7 14.20 42.75 -36.61
C ASN A 7 13.65 43.76 -35.57
N SER A 8 14.44 44.06 -34.51
CA SER A 8 14.28 45.23 -33.61
C SER A 8 15.25 46.37 -33.97
N PRO A 9 15.06 47.59 -33.43
CA PRO A 9 15.88 48.10 -32.30
C PRO A 9 15.00 48.78 -31.19
N GLN A 10 15.36 48.95 -29.90
CA GLN A 10 16.60 49.42 -29.22
C GLN A 10 16.86 50.95 -29.39
N TRP A 11 17.24 51.76 -28.38
CA TRP A 11 17.48 51.51 -26.94
C TRP A 11 17.55 52.83 -26.09
N LYS A 12 17.07 52.77 -24.83
CA LYS A 12 17.63 53.35 -23.56
C LYS A 12 17.98 54.87 -23.36
N LYS A 13 17.64 55.34 -22.13
CA LYS A 13 18.18 56.50 -21.33
C LYS A 13 17.77 57.92 -21.81
N PHE A 14 17.34 58.84 -20.94
CA PHE A 14 18.12 59.44 -19.82
C PHE A 14 17.27 59.81 -18.57
N GLN A 15 17.89 60.47 -17.56
CA GLN A 15 17.32 60.82 -16.23
C GLN A 15 17.87 62.20 -15.74
N PRO A 16 17.67 62.63 -14.47
CA PRO A 16 17.00 63.88 -14.06
C PRO A 16 17.93 65.12 -13.96
N PRO A 17 17.44 66.29 -13.48
CA PRO A 17 17.59 66.65 -12.05
C PRO A 17 16.28 67.17 -11.40
N THR A 18 15.99 67.20 -10.09
CA THR A 18 16.69 67.13 -8.77
C THR A 18 17.18 68.45 -8.13
N VAL A 19 16.78 68.62 -6.86
CA VAL A 19 17.29 69.52 -5.78
C VAL A 19 16.95 71.02 -5.85
N GLN A 20 16.11 71.51 -4.92
CA GLN A 20 16.52 72.44 -3.84
C GLN A 20 15.38 72.76 -2.83
N ASP A 21 15.54 72.23 -1.61
CA ASP A 21 15.12 72.84 -0.33
C ASP A 21 16.08 74.04 -0.02
N PRO A 22 15.86 74.96 0.95
CA PRO A 22 15.27 74.69 2.28
C PRO A 22 14.43 75.82 2.96
N ALA A 23 13.97 75.55 4.19
CA ALA A 23 13.95 76.48 5.36
C ALA A 23 12.82 77.56 5.43
N ILE A 24 12.31 78.03 6.60
CA ILE A 24 12.51 77.67 8.02
C ILE A 24 11.32 78.18 8.90
N LEU A 25 11.01 77.47 10.01
CA LEU A 25 10.43 77.84 11.35
C LEU A 25 9.63 79.16 11.59
N SER A 26 8.75 79.32 12.62
CA SER A 26 7.94 78.42 13.47
C SER A 26 7.09 79.23 14.51
N PHE A 27 6.12 78.55 15.16
CA PHE A 27 5.61 78.73 16.55
C PHE A 27 4.87 80.00 17.07
N HIS A 28 3.72 79.71 17.73
CA HIS A 28 3.25 80.24 19.05
C HIS A 28 2.71 81.69 19.22
N GLN A 29 1.78 82.03 20.13
CA GLN A 29 0.83 81.26 21.01
C GLN A 29 -0.27 82.22 21.58
N SER A 30 -1.36 81.68 22.15
CA SER A 30 -2.25 82.26 23.21
C SER A 30 -2.59 83.77 23.21
N SER A 31 -3.82 84.23 22.96
CA SER A 31 -5.05 84.12 23.79
C SER A 31 -5.07 84.85 25.14
N THR A 32 -5.85 85.95 25.29
CA THR A 32 -6.90 86.11 26.33
C THR A 32 -7.70 87.43 26.22
N THR A 33 -8.88 87.41 26.84
CA THR A 33 -10.03 88.32 26.89
C THR A 33 -9.87 89.71 27.54
N ASN A 34 -10.70 90.68 27.10
CA ASN A 34 -11.55 91.64 27.87
C ASN A 34 -11.51 93.15 27.48
N LEU A 35 -12.68 93.78 27.71
CA LEU A 35 -13.10 95.19 27.52
C LEU A 35 -12.57 96.12 28.65
N PRO A 36 -12.73 97.48 28.61
CA PRO A 36 -13.66 98.31 27.81
C PRO A 36 -13.10 99.62 27.16
N SER A 37 -14.02 100.41 26.58
CA SER A 37 -13.88 101.79 26.04
C SER A 37 -13.98 102.87 27.17
N PRO A 38 -13.90 104.22 26.94
CA PRO A 38 -13.83 105.05 25.71
C PRO A 38 -12.52 105.89 25.60
N THR A 39 -12.22 106.76 24.61
CA THR A 39 -12.98 107.91 24.03
C THR A 39 -12.42 108.33 22.65
N SER A 40 -13.18 109.11 21.87
CA SER A 40 -12.94 109.40 20.43
C SER A 40 -12.40 110.81 20.11
N VAL A 41 -11.57 110.92 19.05
CA VAL A 41 -11.60 112.06 18.09
C VAL A 41 -11.21 111.60 16.66
N VAL A 42 -12.20 111.61 15.76
CA VAL A 42 -12.20 111.82 14.28
C VAL A 42 -11.03 111.35 13.38
N ALA A 43 -11.40 110.63 12.31
CA ALA A 43 -10.63 110.43 11.07
C ALA A 43 -11.40 111.01 9.86
N PRO A 44 -10.82 111.11 8.64
CA PRO A 44 -11.51 111.62 7.45
C PRO A 44 -12.72 110.75 7.05
N ALA A 45 -13.80 111.39 6.57
CA ALA A 45 -15.07 110.71 6.30
C ALA A 45 -15.04 109.84 5.03
N MET A 46 -15.47 108.58 5.16
CA MET A 46 -15.83 107.71 4.03
C MET A 46 -17.32 107.88 3.67
N PRO A 47 -17.73 107.60 2.41
CA PRO A 47 -19.15 107.51 2.06
C PRO A 47 -19.79 106.30 2.75
N SER A 48 -20.85 106.51 3.53
CA SER A 48 -21.54 105.45 4.27
C SER A 48 -22.70 104.86 3.46
N GLY A 49 -22.46 103.71 2.85
CA GLY A 49 -23.47 102.86 2.21
C GLY A 49 -22.95 101.42 2.04
N PRO A 50 -23.80 100.44 1.68
CA PRO A 50 -23.33 99.16 1.19
C PRO A 50 -22.64 99.33 -0.18
N ARG A 51 -21.74 98.41 -0.54
CA ARG A 51 -21.31 98.29 -1.94
C ARG A 51 -22.39 97.55 -2.73
N GLU A 52 -22.72 98.07 -3.89
CA GLU A 52 -23.63 97.45 -4.86
C GLU A 52 -22.82 96.72 -5.93
N LYS A 53 -23.39 95.64 -6.47
CA LYS A 53 -22.81 94.88 -7.58
C LYS A 53 -23.50 95.22 -8.90
N GLY A 54 -22.77 95.10 -10.00
CA GLY A 54 -23.29 95.37 -11.32
C GLY A 54 -22.35 94.90 -12.43
N PHE A 55 -22.79 95.06 -13.67
CA PHE A 55 -21.99 94.76 -14.86
C PHE A 55 -21.75 96.03 -15.68
N ILE A 56 -20.57 96.16 -16.29
CA ILE A 56 -20.25 97.30 -17.16
C ILE A 56 -21.06 97.20 -18.45
N ASP A 57 -22.14 97.96 -18.54
CA ASP A 57 -23.03 98.04 -19.71
C ASP A 57 -22.37 98.74 -20.90
N LYS A 58 -21.62 99.83 -20.66
CA LYS A 58 -21.01 100.60 -21.76
C LYS A 58 -19.76 101.37 -21.37
N ARG A 59 -18.73 101.26 -22.22
CA ARG A 59 -17.46 101.99 -22.18
C ARG A 59 -17.47 103.15 -23.20
N GLN A 60 -16.81 104.26 -22.90
CA GLN A 60 -16.63 105.45 -23.76
C GLN A 60 -15.18 105.95 -23.64
N HIS A 61 -14.89 107.20 -24.01
CA HIS A 61 -13.54 107.76 -24.01
C HIS A 61 -12.99 108.11 -22.61
N SER A 62 -13.87 108.45 -21.66
CA SER A 62 -13.50 108.96 -20.32
C SER A 62 -14.47 108.57 -19.18
N TYR A 63 -15.54 107.84 -19.51
CA TYR A 63 -16.61 107.49 -18.57
C TYR A 63 -17.30 106.20 -19.01
N GLY A 64 -18.08 105.59 -18.12
CA GLY A 64 -18.86 104.40 -18.43
C GLY A 64 -20.24 104.40 -17.79
N PHE A 65 -20.98 103.33 -18.07
CA PHE A 65 -22.23 103.01 -17.40
C PHE A 65 -22.17 101.60 -16.82
N ILE A 66 -22.76 101.44 -15.64
CA ILE A 66 -22.93 100.16 -14.94
C ILE A 66 -24.43 99.90 -14.83
N GLN A 67 -24.87 98.69 -15.18
CA GLN A 67 -26.20 98.20 -14.83
C GLN A 67 -26.10 97.50 -13.48
N CYS A 68 -26.92 97.89 -12.51
CA CYS A 68 -26.92 97.27 -11.18
C CYS A 68 -27.53 95.85 -11.24
N CYS A 69 -27.06 94.94 -10.39
CA CYS A 69 -27.66 93.60 -10.24
C CYS A 69 -28.96 93.67 -9.44
N ASP A 70 -28.95 94.41 -8.32
CA ASP A 70 -30.00 94.35 -7.29
C ASP A 70 -31.22 95.26 -7.58
N ARG A 71 -31.19 96.00 -8.68
CA ARG A 71 -32.24 96.94 -9.12
C ARG A 71 -32.09 97.31 -10.59
N ASP A 72 -33.20 97.56 -11.29
CA ASP A 72 -33.17 98.11 -12.65
C ASP A 72 -32.78 99.61 -12.64
N ALA A 73 -31.49 99.86 -12.50
CA ALA A 73 -30.89 101.18 -12.49
C ALA A 73 -29.56 101.19 -13.22
N ARG A 74 -29.40 102.13 -14.15
CA ARG A 74 -28.22 102.31 -14.99
C ARG A 74 -27.43 103.53 -14.55
N LEU A 75 -26.35 103.32 -13.80
CA LEU A 75 -25.55 104.37 -13.17
C LEU A 75 -24.38 104.81 -14.06
N PHE A 76 -24.06 106.11 -14.00
CA PHE A 76 -22.89 106.70 -14.66
C PHE A 76 -21.68 106.64 -13.71
N PHE A 77 -20.50 106.35 -14.24
CA PHE A 77 -19.22 106.52 -13.52
C PHE A 77 -18.18 107.19 -14.42
N HIS A 78 -17.29 107.98 -13.83
CA HIS A 78 -16.13 108.56 -14.51
C HIS A 78 -14.88 107.69 -14.26
N TYR A 79 -13.90 107.68 -15.17
CA TYR A 79 -12.73 106.79 -15.01
C TYR A 79 -11.79 107.15 -13.87
N SER A 80 -11.93 108.34 -13.26
CA SER A 80 -11.30 108.66 -11.96
C SER A 80 -11.81 107.78 -10.82
N GLU A 81 -12.99 107.20 -10.96
CA GLU A 81 -13.66 106.39 -9.93
C GLU A 81 -13.41 104.89 -10.09
N TYR A 82 -12.64 104.46 -11.10
CA TYR A 82 -12.35 103.04 -11.34
C TYR A 82 -11.00 102.65 -10.74
N ASN A 83 -11.06 101.89 -9.65
CA ASN A 83 -9.91 101.34 -8.93
C ASN A 83 -9.35 100.09 -9.66
N GLY A 84 -8.92 100.26 -10.90
CA GLY A 84 -8.39 99.17 -11.75
C GLY A 84 -7.73 99.69 -13.04
N ASN A 85 -7.25 98.78 -13.89
CA ASN A 85 -6.68 99.17 -15.18
C ASN A 85 -7.78 99.39 -16.24
N ILE A 86 -8.02 100.66 -16.57
CA ILE A 86 -9.04 101.13 -17.53
C ILE A 86 -8.88 100.48 -18.92
N GLU A 87 -7.65 100.14 -19.34
CA GLU A 87 -7.41 99.50 -20.65
C GLU A 87 -7.96 98.06 -20.69
N ALA A 88 -7.78 97.32 -19.59
CA ALA A 88 -8.21 95.93 -19.45
C ALA A 88 -9.74 95.78 -19.27
N MET A 89 -10.39 96.80 -18.72
CA MET A 89 -11.81 96.86 -18.36
C MET A 89 -12.75 96.66 -19.57
N LYS A 90 -13.58 95.61 -19.56
CA LYS A 90 -14.47 95.21 -20.66
C LYS A 90 -15.95 95.51 -20.40
N VAL A 91 -16.73 95.58 -21.48
CA VAL A 91 -18.20 95.54 -21.41
C VAL A 91 -18.62 94.11 -21.03
N GLY A 92 -19.58 93.97 -20.10
CA GLY A 92 -19.99 92.71 -19.50
C GLY A 92 -19.14 92.24 -18.30
N GLU A 93 -18.11 92.99 -17.90
CA GLU A 93 -17.28 92.66 -16.74
C GLU A 93 -18.01 93.01 -15.43
N PRO A 94 -18.01 92.11 -14.41
CA PRO A 94 -18.64 92.37 -13.12
C PRO A 94 -17.80 93.32 -12.26
N VAL A 95 -18.47 94.26 -11.61
CA VAL A 95 -17.88 95.31 -10.78
C VAL A 95 -18.67 95.53 -9.49
N GLU A 96 -17.97 96.00 -8.47
CA GLU A 96 -18.52 96.40 -7.17
C GLU A 96 -18.19 97.87 -6.90
N PHE A 97 -19.18 98.66 -6.45
CA PHE A 97 -19.10 100.12 -6.37
C PHE A 97 -19.98 100.69 -5.25
N TYR A 98 -19.85 101.98 -4.93
CA TYR A 98 -20.80 102.70 -4.08
C TYR A 98 -21.67 103.66 -4.90
N THR A 99 -22.96 103.78 -4.60
CA THR A 99 -23.80 104.87 -5.13
C THR A 99 -23.60 106.15 -4.34
N SER A 100 -23.37 107.26 -5.05
CA SER A 100 -23.37 108.63 -4.51
C SER A 100 -24.13 109.56 -5.46
N ASN A 101 -24.46 110.79 -5.05
CA ASN A 101 -25.13 111.75 -5.94
C ASN A 101 -24.14 112.80 -6.46
N ASP A 102 -24.20 113.14 -7.75
CA ASP A 102 -23.46 114.25 -8.36
C ASP A 102 -23.84 115.57 -7.68
N ARG A 103 -22.88 116.21 -7.01
CA ARG A 103 -23.07 117.48 -6.29
C ARG A 103 -23.53 118.64 -7.17
N ARG A 104 -23.42 118.53 -8.50
CA ARG A 104 -23.83 119.55 -9.48
C ARG A 104 -25.21 119.28 -10.09
N THR A 105 -25.68 118.04 -10.18
CA THR A 105 -26.95 117.69 -10.86
C THR A 105 -27.93 116.86 -10.02
N GLY A 106 -27.55 116.42 -8.83
CA GLY A 106 -28.35 115.59 -7.93
C GLY A 106 -28.57 114.15 -8.40
N LYS A 107 -28.09 113.76 -9.58
CA LYS A 107 -28.28 112.42 -10.15
C LYS A 107 -27.39 111.38 -9.46
N PRO A 108 -27.86 110.14 -9.27
CA PRO A 108 -27.04 109.06 -8.75
C PRO A 108 -25.95 108.66 -9.76
N ILE A 109 -24.75 108.44 -9.24
CA ILE A 109 -23.52 108.04 -9.94
C ILE A 109 -22.84 106.94 -9.13
N ALA A 110 -22.08 106.06 -9.80
CA ALA A 110 -21.25 105.07 -9.14
C ALA A 110 -19.84 105.63 -8.90
N VAL A 111 -19.32 105.41 -7.69
CA VAL A 111 -17.98 105.83 -7.24
C VAL A 111 -17.22 104.66 -6.61
N GLN A 112 -15.87 104.71 -6.63
CA GLN A 112 -14.99 103.61 -6.18
C GLN A 112 -15.39 102.23 -6.75
N VAL A 113 -15.52 102.18 -8.06
CA VAL A 113 -15.79 100.99 -8.87
C VAL A 113 -14.54 100.10 -8.92
N SER A 114 -14.65 98.82 -8.60
CA SER A 114 -13.56 97.84 -8.76
C SER A 114 -14.08 96.57 -9.42
N SER A 115 -13.32 95.96 -10.32
CA SER A 115 -13.62 94.64 -10.89
C SER A 115 -13.56 93.54 -9.83
N ILE A 116 -14.42 92.53 -9.96
CA ILE A 116 -14.49 91.35 -9.09
C ILE A 116 -14.42 90.07 -9.92
N ASP A 117 -14.16 88.92 -9.29
CA ASP A 117 -14.21 87.63 -9.99
C ASP A 117 -15.66 87.19 -10.25
N ILE A 118 -15.87 86.50 -11.36
CA ILE A 118 -17.19 86.02 -11.82
C ILE A 118 -17.80 85.05 -10.80
N SER A 119 -16.95 84.25 -10.12
CA SER A 119 -17.36 83.34 -9.03
C SER A 119 -18.03 84.05 -7.84
N GLN A 120 -17.86 85.37 -7.69
CA GLN A 120 -18.45 86.19 -6.63
C GLN A 120 -19.52 87.17 -7.15
N ALA A 121 -19.83 87.12 -8.46
CA ALA A 121 -20.79 87.99 -9.14
C ALA A 121 -22.15 87.30 -9.42
N VAL A 122 -22.21 85.97 -9.40
CA VAL A 122 -23.44 85.18 -9.60
C VAL A 122 -23.63 84.14 -8.48
N PRO A 123 -24.72 84.19 -7.70
CA PRO A 123 -25.10 83.11 -6.81
C PRO A 123 -25.82 82.02 -7.61
N SER A 124 -25.10 80.94 -7.93
CA SER A 124 -25.72 79.67 -8.34
C SER A 124 -26.21 78.95 -7.08
N THR A 125 -27.47 79.12 -6.73
CA THR A 125 -28.10 78.37 -5.62
C THR A 125 -28.24 76.90 -6.01
N LEU A 126 -27.43 76.04 -5.42
CA LEU A 126 -27.78 74.63 -5.23
C LEU A 126 -28.86 74.53 -4.16
N SER A 127 -29.68 73.49 -4.26
CA SER A 127 -30.53 73.01 -3.18
C SER A 127 -29.70 72.26 -2.14
N ASP A 128 -30.00 72.51 -0.86
CA ASP A 128 -29.49 71.70 0.25
C ASP A 128 -30.14 70.30 0.30
N GLU A 129 -31.26 70.11 -0.41
CA GLU A 129 -31.97 68.83 -0.53
C GLU A 129 -31.44 67.95 -1.66
N GLN A 130 -31.33 66.65 -1.38
CA GLN A 130 -31.02 65.61 -2.36
C GLN A 130 -32.30 65.01 -2.95
N PHE A 131 -32.34 64.88 -4.28
CA PHE A 131 -33.45 64.31 -5.02
C PHE A 131 -33.05 62.95 -5.61
N VAL A 132 -33.93 61.96 -5.47
CA VAL A 132 -33.78 60.64 -6.10
C VAL A 132 -34.55 60.63 -7.42
N GLY A 133 -33.91 60.19 -8.50
CA GLY A 133 -34.54 60.10 -9.81
C GLY A 133 -33.98 58.96 -10.68
N THR A 134 -34.49 58.88 -11.89
CA THR A 134 -34.07 57.89 -12.91
C THR A 134 -33.50 58.60 -14.12
N VAL A 135 -32.36 58.15 -14.63
CA VAL A 135 -31.77 58.64 -15.87
C VAL A 135 -32.63 58.18 -17.04
N ILE A 136 -33.17 59.13 -17.82
CA ILE A 136 -33.96 58.85 -19.02
C ILE A 136 -33.12 59.02 -20.28
N GLN A 137 -32.17 59.96 -20.29
CA GLN A 137 -31.34 60.27 -21.45
C GLN A 137 -29.88 60.40 -21.03
N GLU A 138 -29.00 59.64 -21.71
CA GLU A 138 -27.55 59.69 -21.52
C GLU A 138 -26.96 61.00 -22.05
N ALA A 139 -26.07 61.63 -21.26
CA ALA A 139 -25.28 62.78 -21.70
C ALA A 139 -24.24 62.37 -22.76
N LYS A 140 -23.97 63.24 -23.74
CA LYS A 140 -23.08 62.95 -24.88
C LYS A 140 -21.99 64.01 -25.02
N PRO A 141 -20.70 63.62 -25.17
CA PRO A 141 -19.61 64.57 -25.30
C PRO A 141 -19.71 65.35 -26.63
N VAL A 142 -19.96 66.65 -26.52
CA VAL A 142 -20.17 67.55 -27.66
C VAL A 142 -18.85 67.76 -28.43
N LYS A 143 -18.76 67.19 -29.64
CA LYS A 143 -17.61 67.39 -30.53
C LYS A 143 -17.81 68.61 -31.40
N ALA A 144 -17.18 69.72 -31.03
CA ALA A 144 -17.21 70.96 -31.81
C ALA A 144 -16.77 70.74 -33.27
N LYS A 145 -17.68 71.06 -34.21
CA LYS A 145 -17.40 71.13 -35.65
C LYS A 145 -18.10 72.34 -36.27
N ASN A 146 -17.31 73.14 -36.97
CA ASN A 146 -17.71 74.12 -37.99
C ASN A 146 -18.86 75.10 -37.65
N GLY A 147 -18.52 76.12 -36.86
CA GLY A 147 -18.80 77.52 -37.26
C GLY A 147 -20.26 77.97 -37.41
N THR A 148 -21.22 77.23 -36.87
CA THR A 148 -22.65 77.57 -36.88
C THR A 148 -23.17 77.50 -35.44
N VAL A 149 -24.04 78.43 -35.04
CA VAL A 149 -24.44 78.61 -33.64
C VAL A 149 -25.18 77.36 -33.13
N PRO A 150 -24.70 76.67 -32.07
CA PRO A 150 -25.40 75.53 -31.49
C PRO A 150 -26.69 75.97 -30.77
N GLY A 151 -27.76 75.18 -30.91
CA GLY A 151 -28.92 75.29 -30.03
C GLY A 151 -28.59 74.79 -28.62
N SER A 152 -29.14 75.42 -27.59
CA SER A 152 -28.73 75.25 -26.19
C SER A 152 -29.14 73.92 -25.51
N GLN A 153 -29.34 72.84 -26.27
CA GLN A 153 -29.67 71.50 -25.74
C GLN A 153 -28.96 70.32 -26.43
N ASP A 154 -28.14 70.53 -27.47
CA ASP A 154 -27.44 69.44 -28.16
C ASP A 154 -26.24 68.88 -27.36
N GLY A 155 -26.52 67.96 -26.44
CA GLY A 155 -25.51 67.15 -25.73
C GLY A 155 -25.87 66.72 -24.31
N LEU A 156 -26.84 67.40 -23.68
CA LEU A 156 -27.20 67.14 -22.29
C LEU A 156 -27.98 65.83 -22.12
N GLY A 157 -27.71 65.14 -21.02
CA GLY A 157 -28.55 64.05 -20.51
C GLY A 157 -29.78 64.59 -19.80
N ARG A 158 -30.68 63.69 -19.37
CA ARG A 158 -31.86 64.03 -18.57
C ARG A 158 -32.15 62.98 -17.50
N VAL A 159 -32.42 63.44 -16.27
CA VAL A 159 -32.99 62.66 -15.18
C VAL A 159 -34.46 63.04 -14.99
N SER A 160 -35.28 62.11 -14.51
CA SER A 160 -36.62 62.40 -13.99
C SER A 160 -36.72 62.11 -12.50
N TYR A 161 -37.33 63.01 -11.74
CA TYR A 161 -37.71 62.76 -10.36
C TYR A 161 -39.18 63.11 -10.16
N GLU A 162 -39.83 62.45 -9.19
CA GLU A 162 -41.18 62.77 -8.76
C GLU A 162 -41.12 63.65 -7.50
N HIS A 163 -41.90 64.72 -7.47
CA HIS A 163 -42.04 65.55 -6.28
C HIS A 163 -43.49 66.05 -6.17
N SER A 164 -44.09 65.88 -4.99
CA SER A 164 -45.49 66.24 -4.72
C SER A 164 -46.53 65.64 -5.69
N GLY A 165 -46.22 64.53 -6.35
CA GLY A 165 -47.08 63.86 -7.35
C GLY A 165 -46.90 64.35 -8.79
N GLU A 166 -45.93 65.23 -9.06
CA GLU A 166 -45.58 65.68 -10.41
C GLU A 166 -44.19 65.16 -10.83
N CYS A 167 -44.05 64.71 -12.08
CA CYS A 167 -42.79 64.21 -12.63
C CYS A 167 -42.02 65.30 -13.38
N PHE A 168 -40.89 65.70 -12.84
CA PHE A 168 -40.01 66.74 -13.40
C PHE A 168 -38.87 66.10 -14.19
N PHE A 169 -38.44 66.75 -15.28
CA PHE A 169 -37.38 66.27 -16.17
C PHE A 169 -36.24 67.30 -16.23
N ILE A 170 -35.11 66.99 -15.57
CA ILE A 170 -34.01 67.93 -15.35
C ILE A 170 -32.79 67.53 -16.22
N PRO A 171 -32.18 68.48 -16.96
CA PRO A 171 -30.99 68.20 -17.75
C PRO A 171 -29.72 68.13 -16.90
N PHE A 172 -28.72 67.35 -17.35
CA PHE A 172 -27.38 67.28 -16.77
C PHE A 172 -26.30 67.16 -17.86
N ALA A 173 -25.10 67.68 -17.61
CA ALA A 173 -23.92 67.49 -18.44
C ALA A 173 -23.05 66.34 -17.95
N GLN A 174 -22.09 65.87 -18.76
CA GLN A 174 -21.18 64.79 -18.36
C GLN A 174 -20.22 65.21 -17.22
N GLU A 175 -20.02 66.52 -17.03
CA GLU A 175 -19.25 67.11 -15.92
C GLU A 175 -20.01 67.23 -14.60
N ASP A 176 -21.34 67.02 -14.61
CA ASP A 176 -22.19 67.07 -13.41
C ASP A 176 -22.25 65.72 -12.66
N ILE A 177 -21.55 64.68 -13.15
CA ILE A 177 -21.46 63.34 -12.54
C ILE A 177 -20.31 63.31 -11.52
N THR A 178 -20.57 62.85 -10.30
CA THR A 178 -19.63 62.92 -9.17
C THR A 178 -18.36 62.07 -9.40
N ASP A 179 -18.47 60.90 -10.03
CA ASP A 179 -17.32 60.09 -10.48
C ASP A 179 -17.16 60.19 -12.01
N PRO A 180 -16.09 60.84 -12.53
CA PRO A 180 -15.87 61.01 -13.96
C PRO A 180 -15.44 59.73 -14.70
N THR A 181 -15.19 58.63 -13.99
CA THR A 181 -14.99 57.29 -14.58
C THR A 181 -16.32 56.59 -14.87
N MET A 182 -17.39 56.97 -14.16
CA MET A 182 -18.70 56.33 -14.21
C MET A 182 -19.52 56.79 -15.43
N LYS A 183 -20.37 55.89 -15.94
CA LYS A 183 -21.23 56.17 -17.10
C LYS A 183 -22.66 55.73 -16.81
N LEU A 184 -23.47 56.73 -16.45
CA LEU A 184 -24.90 56.62 -16.26
C LEU A 184 -25.60 56.25 -17.58
N LYS A 185 -26.53 55.31 -17.52
CA LYS A 185 -27.34 54.78 -18.64
C LYS A 185 -28.81 55.10 -18.46
N THR A 186 -29.59 55.06 -19.55
CA THR A 186 -31.05 55.10 -19.44
C THR A 186 -31.58 53.94 -18.61
N GLY A 187 -32.26 54.24 -17.50
CA GLY A 187 -32.80 53.29 -16.51
C GLY A 187 -32.10 53.34 -15.15
N ASP A 188 -30.93 53.97 -15.04
CA ASP A 188 -30.16 54.04 -13.80
C ASP A 188 -30.84 54.96 -12.76
N GLN A 189 -30.92 54.51 -11.49
CA GLN A 189 -31.38 55.32 -10.36
C GLN A 189 -30.23 56.18 -9.82
N VAL A 190 -30.47 57.47 -9.56
CA VAL A 190 -29.44 58.44 -9.17
C VAL A 190 -29.93 59.39 -8.08
N ILE A 191 -29.02 59.79 -7.19
CA ILE A 191 -29.17 60.94 -6.30
C ILE A 191 -28.50 62.14 -6.97
N PHE A 192 -29.11 63.31 -6.87
CA PHE A 192 -28.58 64.56 -7.39
C PHE A 192 -29.13 65.77 -6.62
N HIS A 193 -28.45 66.91 -6.76
CA HIS A 193 -28.89 68.21 -6.27
C HIS A 193 -29.48 69.03 -7.43
N LEU A 194 -30.51 69.84 -7.17
CA LEU A 194 -31.00 70.83 -8.13
C LEU A 194 -30.15 72.10 -8.02
N ALA A 195 -29.51 72.51 -9.11
CA ALA A 195 -28.84 73.79 -9.26
C ALA A 195 -29.70 74.71 -10.12
N SER A 196 -30.08 75.87 -9.57
CA SER A 196 -30.91 76.86 -10.27
C SER A 196 -30.06 78.08 -10.65
N ASP A 197 -30.00 78.40 -11.94
CA ASP A 197 -29.39 79.64 -12.43
C ASP A 197 -30.34 80.83 -12.20
N SER A 198 -29.92 81.74 -11.34
CA SER A 198 -30.65 82.95 -10.95
C SER A 198 -30.79 84.00 -12.07
N GLN A 199 -30.04 83.89 -13.18
CA GLN A 199 -30.17 84.79 -14.34
C GLN A 199 -30.97 84.22 -15.51
N THR A 200 -30.95 82.90 -15.74
CA THR A 200 -31.71 82.27 -16.85
C THR A 200 -32.98 81.55 -16.41
N GLY A 201 -33.13 81.25 -15.11
CA GLY A 201 -34.24 80.44 -14.59
C GLY A 201 -34.17 78.95 -14.99
N ILE A 202 -33.05 78.51 -15.55
CA ILE A 202 -32.82 77.11 -15.93
C ILE A 202 -32.38 76.33 -14.69
N VAL A 203 -33.04 75.20 -14.45
CA VAL A 203 -32.69 74.24 -13.41
C VAL A 203 -31.91 73.08 -14.05
N GLN A 204 -30.79 72.68 -13.43
CA GLN A 204 -29.95 71.55 -13.85
C GLN A 204 -29.69 70.61 -12.69
N ALA A 205 -29.42 69.34 -12.97
CA ALA A 205 -29.08 68.34 -11.98
C ALA A 205 -27.55 68.28 -11.83
N ARG A 206 -27.05 68.38 -10.59
CA ARG A 206 -25.63 68.36 -10.24
C ARG A 206 -25.29 67.32 -9.18
N SER A 207 -24.02 66.94 -9.16
CA SER A 207 -23.48 65.92 -8.26
C SER A 207 -24.22 64.58 -8.39
N LEU A 208 -24.41 64.11 -9.64
CA LEU A 208 -25.11 62.85 -9.90
C LEU A 208 -24.27 61.68 -9.38
N GLU A 209 -24.83 60.96 -8.43
CA GLU A 209 -24.29 59.74 -7.83
C GLU A 209 -25.23 58.57 -8.11
N LEU A 210 -24.69 57.41 -8.52
CA LEU A 210 -25.52 56.23 -8.82
C LEU A 210 -26.06 55.63 -7.52
N VAL A 211 -27.39 55.62 -7.37
CA VAL A 211 -28.05 54.78 -6.38
C VAL A 211 -28.02 53.36 -6.90
N ILE A 212 -26.96 52.64 -6.55
CA ILE A 212 -27.01 51.18 -6.46
C ILE A 212 -27.95 50.90 -5.27
N PRO A 213 -29.17 50.36 -5.49
CA PRO A 213 -29.98 49.90 -4.36
C PRO A 213 -29.17 48.84 -3.61
N PRO A 214 -29.28 48.69 -2.27
CA PRO A 214 -28.61 47.62 -1.56
C PRO A 214 -29.00 46.30 -2.21
N SER A 215 -28.10 45.75 -3.01
CA SER A 215 -28.46 44.75 -4.00
C SER A 215 -28.86 43.50 -3.26
N GLN A 216 -30.06 42.96 -3.53
CA GLN A 216 -30.47 41.72 -2.88
C GLN A 216 -29.43 40.67 -3.24
N ARG A 217 -28.66 40.24 -2.24
CA ARG A 217 -27.64 39.22 -2.38
C ARG A 217 -28.36 37.89 -2.36
N TYR A 218 -28.06 37.08 -3.35
CA TYR A 218 -28.52 35.71 -3.54
C TYR A 218 -27.30 34.81 -3.43
N GLN A 219 -27.52 33.59 -2.96
CA GLN A 219 -26.47 32.61 -2.80
C GLN A 219 -26.74 31.41 -3.73
N GLY A 220 -25.73 30.61 -3.98
CA GLY A 220 -25.83 29.47 -4.87
C GLY A 220 -24.51 28.76 -5.04
N VAL A 221 -24.52 27.68 -5.82
CA VAL A 221 -23.36 26.83 -6.07
C VAL A 221 -23.06 26.76 -7.56
N ILE A 222 -21.79 26.81 -7.95
CA ILE A 222 -21.36 26.73 -9.35
C ILE A 222 -21.63 25.32 -9.90
N CYS A 223 -22.76 25.13 -10.59
CA CYS A 223 -23.17 23.84 -11.15
C CYS A 223 -22.53 23.54 -12.52
N SER A 224 -22.13 24.58 -13.28
CA SER A 224 -21.54 24.40 -14.62
C SER A 224 -20.58 25.54 -15.00
N MET A 225 -19.46 25.18 -15.61
CA MET A 225 -18.39 26.08 -16.08
C MET A 225 -18.06 25.75 -17.54
N LYS A 226 -17.81 26.78 -18.36
CA LYS A 226 -17.50 26.68 -19.80
C LYS A 226 -16.34 27.62 -20.16
N GLU A 227 -16.17 27.96 -21.45
CA GLU A 227 -14.98 28.70 -21.91
C GLU A 227 -14.95 30.18 -21.49
N SER A 228 -16.10 30.83 -21.25
CA SER A 228 -16.16 32.23 -20.81
C SER A 228 -17.35 32.57 -19.88
N PHE A 229 -18.13 31.56 -19.49
CA PHE A 229 -19.37 31.73 -18.74
C PHE A 229 -19.71 30.45 -17.99
N GLY A 230 -20.60 30.57 -17.00
CA GLY A 230 -21.08 29.44 -16.21
C GLY A 230 -22.55 29.58 -15.82
N PHE A 231 -22.98 28.64 -14.99
CA PHE A 231 -24.29 28.61 -14.37
C PHE A 231 -24.14 28.39 -12.86
N ILE A 232 -24.97 29.10 -12.09
CA ILE A 232 -25.09 28.95 -10.64
C ILE A 232 -26.45 28.29 -10.36
N GLU A 233 -26.48 27.23 -9.56
CA GLU A 233 -27.73 26.74 -8.98
C GLU A 233 -28.11 27.63 -7.80
N ARG A 234 -29.30 28.22 -7.83
CA ARG A 234 -29.74 29.23 -6.85
C ARG A 234 -30.20 28.60 -5.54
N SER A 235 -29.88 29.24 -4.42
CA SER A 235 -30.35 28.83 -3.08
C SER A 235 -31.80 29.26 -2.78
N ASP A 236 -32.36 30.21 -3.53
CA ASP A 236 -33.74 30.71 -3.33
C ASP A 236 -34.79 30.00 -4.20
N GLN A 237 -34.38 29.39 -5.31
CA GLN A 237 -35.27 28.76 -6.30
C GLN A 237 -34.60 27.56 -6.97
N VAL A 238 -35.36 26.52 -7.31
CA VAL A 238 -34.84 25.32 -8.03
C VAL A 238 -34.62 25.65 -9.52
N ARG A 239 -33.70 26.58 -9.81
CA ARG A 239 -33.39 27.11 -11.14
C ARG A 239 -31.92 27.52 -11.24
N GLU A 240 -31.31 27.25 -12.38
CA GLU A 240 -29.99 27.77 -12.73
C GLU A 240 -30.08 29.25 -13.19
N ILE A 241 -29.07 30.06 -12.85
CA ILE A 241 -28.88 31.42 -13.37
C ILE A 241 -27.53 31.51 -14.10
N PHE A 242 -27.52 32.23 -15.23
CA PHE A 242 -26.33 32.44 -16.07
C PHE A 242 -25.44 33.55 -15.49
N PHE A 243 -24.12 33.34 -15.51
CA PHE A 243 -23.12 34.39 -15.27
C PHE A 243 -22.02 34.38 -16.33
N HIS A 244 -21.39 35.53 -16.57
CA HIS A 244 -20.20 35.65 -17.42
C HIS A 244 -18.95 35.82 -16.54
N TYR A 245 -17.78 35.37 -17.01
CA TYR A 245 -16.55 35.40 -16.19
C TYR A 245 -16.03 36.82 -15.88
N SER A 246 -16.55 37.86 -16.54
CA SER A 246 -16.31 39.27 -16.17
C SER A 246 -17.02 39.72 -14.89
N GLU A 247 -18.01 38.97 -14.42
CA GLU A 247 -18.85 39.36 -13.28
C GLU A 247 -18.29 38.86 -11.94
N PHE A 248 -17.22 38.05 -11.96
CA PHE A 248 -16.54 37.54 -10.77
C PHE A 248 -15.51 38.55 -10.25
N ARG A 249 -15.58 38.91 -8.97
CA ARG A 249 -14.73 39.92 -8.32
C ARG A 249 -13.38 39.35 -7.82
N GLY A 250 -12.83 38.35 -8.52
CA GLY A 250 -11.55 37.69 -8.22
C GLY A 250 -10.87 37.12 -9.47
N ASP A 251 -9.84 36.30 -9.33
CA ASP A 251 -9.29 35.54 -10.46
C ASP A 251 -10.20 34.34 -10.76
N ILE A 252 -10.67 34.22 -12.00
CA ILE A 252 -11.55 33.11 -12.44
C ILE A 252 -10.90 31.73 -12.27
N ASN A 253 -9.56 31.65 -12.16
CA ASN A 253 -8.85 30.40 -11.85
C ASN A 253 -9.11 29.89 -10.42
N ASP A 254 -9.54 30.75 -9.50
CA ASP A 254 -9.88 30.39 -8.11
C ASP A 254 -11.31 29.84 -7.97
N LEU A 255 -12.12 29.92 -9.04
CA LEU A 255 -13.52 29.50 -9.09
C LEU A 255 -13.67 28.12 -9.75
N GLN A 256 -14.29 27.17 -9.06
CA GLN A 256 -14.40 25.76 -9.44
C GLN A 256 -15.85 25.25 -9.40
N LEU A 257 -16.09 24.06 -9.96
CA LEU A 257 -17.39 23.39 -9.90
C LEU A 257 -17.66 22.93 -8.47
N GLY A 258 -18.81 23.29 -7.91
CA GLY A 258 -19.16 23.03 -6.53
C GLY A 258 -18.78 24.13 -5.53
N ASP A 259 -18.18 25.24 -5.99
CA ASP A 259 -17.93 26.41 -5.14
C ASP A 259 -19.24 27.12 -4.74
N ASP A 260 -19.31 27.52 -3.47
CA ASP A 260 -20.32 28.43 -2.95
C ASP A 260 -20.04 29.88 -3.40
N VAL A 261 -21.07 30.58 -3.86
CA VAL A 261 -20.97 31.98 -4.31
C VAL A 261 -22.13 32.85 -3.83
N GLU A 262 -21.83 34.12 -3.60
CA GLU A 262 -22.81 35.19 -3.43
C GLU A 262 -22.81 36.09 -4.65
N PHE A 263 -23.99 36.53 -5.10
CA PHE A 263 -24.18 37.33 -6.30
C PHE A 263 -25.43 38.20 -6.20
N SER A 264 -25.62 39.10 -7.16
CA SER A 264 -26.84 39.90 -7.32
C SER A 264 -27.48 39.61 -8.68
N ILE A 265 -28.81 39.76 -8.77
CA ILE A 265 -29.56 39.46 -10.00
C ILE A 265 -29.86 40.74 -10.77
N GLN A 266 -29.48 40.78 -12.05
CA GLN A 266 -29.82 41.86 -12.97
C GLN A 266 -30.64 41.34 -14.16
N MET A 267 -31.61 42.13 -14.63
CA MET A 267 -32.38 41.83 -15.83
C MET A 267 -31.65 42.35 -17.08
N ARG A 268 -31.29 41.45 -18.00
CA ARG A 268 -30.62 41.76 -19.27
C ARG A 268 -31.33 41.04 -20.42
N ASN A 269 -31.86 41.79 -21.38
CA ASN A 269 -32.62 41.27 -22.53
C ASN A 269 -33.76 40.31 -22.12
N ASN A 270 -34.57 40.69 -21.12
CA ASN A 270 -35.64 39.90 -20.51
C ASN A 270 -35.20 38.52 -19.97
N LYS A 271 -33.94 38.42 -19.50
CA LYS A 271 -33.43 37.28 -18.74
C LYS A 271 -32.73 37.76 -17.47
N GLU A 272 -32.93 37.02 -16.39
CA GLU A 272 -32.14 37.14 -15.17
C GLU A 272 -30.71 36.63 -15.43
N VAL A 273 -29.72 37.45 -15.09
CA VAL A 273 -28.29 37.09 -15.08
C VAL A 273 -27.70 37.45 -13.73
N ALA A 274 -26.76 36.63 -13.26
CA ALA A 274 -26.01 36.90 -12.04
C ALA A 274 -24.84 37.85 -12.35
N VAL A 275 -24.70 38.86 -11.51
CA VAL A 275 -23.66 39.90 -11.55
C VAL A 275 -23.03 40.05 -10.17
N GLU A 276 -21.84 40.65 -10.09
CA GLU A 276 -21.14 40.92 -8.81
C GLU A 276 -20.85 39.68 -7.97
N LEU A 277 -20.43 38.58 -8.62
CA LEU A 277 -20.14 37.30 -7.99
C LEU A 277 -18.91 37.40 -7.09
N GLU A 278 -19.02 36.86 -5.87
CA GLU A 278 -17.94 36.67 -4.91
C GLU A 278 -17.98 35.23 -4.37
N LYS A 279 -16.80 34.63 -4.16
CA LYS A 279 -16.68 33.27 -3.62
C LYS A 279 -16.88 33.28 -2.11
N LEU A 280 -17.76 32.41 -1.62
CA LEU A 280 -18.01 32.18 -0.21
C LEU A 280 -17.12 31.04 0.33
N PRO A 281 -17.01 30.88 1.67
CA PRO A 281 -16.42 29.69 2.27
C PRO A 281 -17.28 28.44 2.00
N ASP A 282 -16.63 27.33 1.66
CA ASP A 282 -17.27 26.05 1.35
C ASP A 282 -18.24 25.58 2.47
N GLY A 283 -19.49 25.27 2.11
CA GLY A 283 -20.52 24.82 3.05
C GLY A 283 -21.37 25.95 3.68
N THR A 284 -21.27 27.16 3.15
CA THR A 284 -22.20 28.27 3.44
C THR A 284 -23.56 28.02 2.78
N VAL A 285 -23.61 27.44 1.58
CA VAL A 285 -24.84 27.25 0.81
C VAL A 285 -25.40 25.84 0.99
N ILE A 286 -26.52 25.75 1.71
CA ILE A 286 -27.21 24.49 2.01
C ILE A 286 -28.59 24.53 1.34
N PHE A 287 -28.75 23.73 0.27
CA PHE A 287 -30.03 23.55 -0.45
C PHE A 287 -31.01 22.65 0.30
N GLU A 288 -30.52 21.64 1.01
CA GLU A 288 -31.33 20.56 1.57
C GLU A 288 -31.10 20.37 3.07
N ASP A 289 -32.18 20.23 3.84
CA ASP A 289 -32.13 19.77 5.22
C ASP A 289 -32.25 18.25 5.27
N VAL A 290 -31.20 17.58 5.74
CA VAL A 290 -31.13 16.11 5.89
C VAL A 290 -31.47 15.71 7.32
N THR A 291 -32.42 14.80 7.50
CA THR A 291 -32.78 14.28 8.83
C THR A 291 -31.61 13.53 9.47
N THR A 292 -31.27 13.83 10.72
CA THR A 292 -30.27 13.06 11.49
C THR A 292 -30.70 11.62 11.76
N GLU A 293 -32.00 11.38 11.86
CA GLU A 293 -32.58 10.05 12.02
C GLU A 293 -32.58 9.28 10.69
N LYS A 294 -32.11 8.02 10.74
CA LYS A 294 -32.22 7.06 9.64
C LYS A 294 -33.59 6.38 9.68
N VAL A 295 -34.30 6.47 8.57
CA VAL A 295 -35.58 5.80 8.31
C VAL A 295 -35.32 4.45 7.66
N ILE A 296 -36.14 3.44 7.98
CA ILE A 296 -36.09 2.11 7.34
C ILE A 296 -37.24 2.01 6.33
N GLY A 297 -36.95 1.50 5.14
CA GLY A 297 -37.94 1.29 4.08
C GLY A 297 -37.62 0.09 3.20
N ARG A 298 -38.46 -0.14 2.19
CA ARG A 298 -38.29 -1.18 1.16
C ARG A 298 -38.22 -0.57 -0.24
N VAL A 299 -37.27 -1.00 -1.05
CA VAL A 299 -37.11 -0.51 -2.43
C VAL A 299 -38.28 -1.00 -3.29
N LEU A 300 -39.15 -0.07 -3.70
CA LEU A 300 -40.25 -0.33 -4.62
C LEU A 300 -39.76 -0.43 -6.07
N LYS A 301 -38.82 0.44 -6.47
CA LYS A 301 -38.33 0.57 -7.84
C LYS A 301 -36.87 1.01 -7.83
N THR A 302 -36.03 0.28 -8.56
CA THR A 302 -34.61 0.60 -8.75
C THR A 302 -34.39 1.57 -9.93
N LEU A 303 -33.25 2.25 -9.94
CA LEU A 303 -32.83 3.18 -11.00
C LEU A 303 -32.41 2.49 -12.30
N ARG A 304 -31.98 1.22 -12.21
CA ARG A 304 -31.52 0.41 -13.33
C ARG A 304 -32.64 -0.53 -13.80
N THR A 305 -33.20 -0.24 -14.96
CA THR A 305 -34.19 -1.10 -15.62
C THR A 305 -33.56 -2.46 -15.99
N GLN A 306 -34.32 -3.55 -15.98
CA GLN A 306 -33.84 -4.92 -16.31
C GLN A 306 -33.07 -5.05 -17.64
N ASN A 307 -33.26 -4.12 -18.59
CA ASN A 307 -32.55 -4.08 -19.87
C ASN A 307 -31.30 -3.16 -19.88
N GLY A 308 -30.69 -2.88 -18.72
CA GLY A 308 -29.44 -2.12 -18.58
C GLY A 308 -29.50 -0.62 -18.92
N ARG A 309 -30.62 -0.13 -19.44
CA ARG A 309 -30.85 1.29 -19.73
C ARG A 309 -31.17 2.03 -18.43
N ARG A 310 -30.38 3.08 -18.15
CA ARG A 310 -30.65 4.07 -17.08
C ARG A 310 -32.01 4.72 -17.33
N ALA A 311 -32.73 5.07 -16.26
CA ALA A 311 -33.88 5.96 -16.36
C ALA A 311 -33.43 7.34 -16.90
N SER A 312 -34.30 8.01 -17.66
CA SER A 312 -34.09 9.42 -18.05
C SER A 312 -34.55 10.41 -16.97
N ASP A 313 -35.19 9.90 -15.92
CA ASP A 313 -35.62 10.63 -14.73
C ASP A 313 -34.46 10.61 -13.70
N PRO A 314 -33.90 11.77 -13.31
CA PRO A 314 -32.78 11.83 -12.37
C PRO A 314 -33.15 11.31 -10.97
N LEU A 315 -34.43 11.29 -10.61
CA LEU A 315 -34.97 10.72 -9.38
C LEU A 315 -35.84 9.48 -9.68
N GLY A 316 -35.40 8.65 -10.63
CA GLY A 316 -36.19 7.53 -11.15
C GLY A 316 -36.45 6.36 -10.18
N GLY A 317 -35.77 6.28 -9.04
CA GLY A 317 -35.94 5.24 -8.02
C GLY A 317 -37.09 5.55 -7.05
N ARG A 318 -37.64 4.54 -6.36
CA ARG A 318 -38.66 4.68 -5.30
C ARG A 318 -38.43 3.73 -4.13
N ILE A 319 -38.61 4.25 -2.91
CA ILE A 319 -38.63 3.49 -1.66
C ILE A 319 -40.01 3.70 -1.00
N PHE A 320 -40.60 2.63 -0.46
CA PHE A 320 -41.72 2.72 0.48
C PHE A 320 -41.18 2.70 1.90
N TYR A 321 -41.63 3.60 2.77
CA TYR A 321 -41.29 3.61 4.19
C TYR A 321 -42.52 3.83 5.06
N GLU A 322 -42.42 3.49 6.33
CA GLU A 322 -43.50 3.63 7.31
C GLU A 322 -43.28 4.89 8.15
N LYS A 323 -44.32 5.70 8.33
CA LYS A 323 -44.30 6.94 9.13
C LYS A 323 -45.58 7.06 9.97
N ASP A 324 -45.49 7.82 11.07
CA ASP A 324 -46.59 8.40 11.83
C ASP A 324 -47.91 7.58 11.85
N ASN A 325 -48.00 6.59 12.76
CA ASN A 325 -49.12 5.65 12.92
C ASN A 325 -49.33 4.69 11.72
N ASN A 326 -48.26 4.01 11.29
CA ASN A 326 -48.30 2.93 10.30
C ASN A 326 -48.82 3.35 8.90
N VAL A 327 -48.58 4.61 8.52
CA VAL A 327 -48.88 5.11 7.16
C VAL A 327 -47.69 4.83 6.25
N MET A 328 -47.96 4.18 5.11
CA MET A 328 -46.94 3.92 4.08
C MET A 328 -46.77 5.12 3.16
N HIS A 329 -45.56 5.68 3.12
CA HIS A 329 -45.17 6.79 2.26
C HIS A 329 -44.19 6.34 1.16
N GLU A 330 -44.38 6.84 -0.06
CA GLU A 330 -43.44 6.69 -1.17
C GLU A 330 -42.46 7.86 -1.18
N ILE A 331 -41.16 7.60 -1.34
CA ILE A 331 -40.11 8.62 -1.46
C ILE A 331 -39.21 8.34 -2.69
N PRO A 332 -38.90 9.37 -3.51
CA PRO A 332 -38.00 9.23 -4.66
C PRO A 332 -36.53 9.22 -4.27
N PHE A 333 -35.68 8.69 -5.15
CA PHE A 333 -34.21 8.77 -5.05
C PHE A 333 -33.53 8.68 -6.42
N GLY A 334 -32.32 9.23 -6.52
CA GLY A 334 -31.48 9.28 -7.72
C GLY A 334 -30.17 8.49 -7.63
N ASP A 335 -29.38 8.48 -8.71
CA ASP A 335 -28.10 7.74 -8.79
C ASP A 335 -27.08 8.18 -7.71
N LYS A 336 -27.12 9.44 -7.25
CA LYS A 336 -26.22 9.99 -6.21
C LYS A 336 -26.65 9.67 -4.77
N ASP A 337 -27.82 9.07 -4.57
CA ASP A 337 -28.47 9.01 -3.24
C ASP A 337 -28.14 7.74 -2.45
N GLN A 338 -27.38 6.82 -3.03
CA GLN A 338 -26.90 5.62 -2.35
C GLN A 338 -25.55 5.90 -1.68
N TYR A 339 -25.36 5.38 -0.47
CA TYR A 339 -24.13 5.56 0.31
C TYR A 339 -22.92 4.84 -0.32
N GLY A 340 -23.18 3.85 -1.17
CA GLY A 340 -22.19 3.17 -2.01
C GLY A 340 -22.84 2.62 -3.28
N GLU A 341 -22.03 2.07 -4.19
CA GLU A 341 -22.48 1.57 -5.50
C GLU A 341 -23.01 0.10 -5.48
N CYS A 342 -23.42 -0.41 -4.33
CA CYS A 342 -23.84 -1.81 -4.18
C CYS A 342 -25.16 -2.11 -4.91
N THR A 343 -25.31 -3.29 -5.53
CA THR A 343 -26.51 -3.59 -6.33
C THR A 343 -27.79 -3.74 -5.48
N LEU A 344 -28.66 -2.72 -5.53
CA LEU A 344 -30.04 -2.78 -5.03
C LEU A 344 -31.00 -3.49 -6.01
N GLN A 345 -32.01 -4.18 -5.47
CA GLN A 345 -33.14 -4.79 -6.20
C GLN A 345 -34.49 -4.35 -5.61
N GLN A 346 -35.57 -4.71 -6.30
CA GLN A 346 -36.94 -4.53 -5.80
C GLN A 346 -37.20 -5.48 -4.61
N GLY A 347 -37.72 -4.94 -3.51
CA GLY A 347 -38.00 -5.67 -2.27
C GLY A 347 -36.92 -5.53 -1.18
N ASP A 348 -35.74 -5.01 -1.52
CA ASP A 348 -34.64 -4.78 -0.57
C ASP A 348 -35.07 -3.91 0.61
N VAL A 349 -34.62 -4.27 1.81
CA VAL A 349 -34.73 -3.43 3.01
C VAL A 349 -33.54 -2.48 3.04
N VAL A 350 -33.79 -1.18 3.14
CA VAL A 350 -32.77 -0.13 3.13
C VAL A 350 -32.96 0.82 4.31
N SER A 351 -31.86 1.34 4.85
CA SER A 351 -31.88 2.51 5.72
C SER A 351 -31.43 3.75 4.93
N PHE A 352 -32.03 4.90 5.19
CA PHE A 352 -31.77 6.14 4.47
C PHE A 352 -32.13 7.35 5.34
N ASN A 353 -31.63 8.52 4.98
CA ASN A 353 -31.99 9.80 5.58
C ASN A 353 -32.94 10.55 4.62
N ILE A 354 -33.85 11.38 5.14
CA ILE A 354 -34.74 12.19 4.31
C ILE A 354 -34.07 13.55 4.10
N ALA A 355 -33.73 13.85 2.85
CA ALA A 355 -33.39 15.21 2.41
C ALA A 355 -34.67 15.95 2.03
N THR A 356 -34.82 17.18 2.52
CA THR A 356 -35.91 18.10 2.13
C THR A 356 -35.29 19.34 1.49
N ASP A 357 -35.61 19.62 0.23
CA ASP A 357 -35.15 20.85 -0.44
C ASP A 357 -35.86 22.07 0.18
N ARG A 358 -35.08 23.06 0.61
CA ARG A 358 -35.57 24.28 1.26
C ARG A 358 -36.37 25.20 0.33
N ARG A 359 -36.25 25.02 -0.98
CA ARG A 359 -36.76 25.92 -2.03
C ARG A 359 -38.19 25.58 -2.46
N ASP A 360 -38.54 24.30 -2.47
CA ASP A 360 -39.88 23.81 -2.86
C ASP A 360 -40.51 22.83 -1.85
N GLY A 361 -39.76 22.37 -0.84
CA GLY A 361 -40.24 21.42 0.17
C GLY A 361 -40.31 19.97 -0.31
N LEU A 362 -39.78 19.64 -1.50
CA LEU A 362 -39.76 18.26 -1.98
C LEU A 362 -38.81 17.40 -1.15
N GLN A 363 -39.23 16.16 -0.88
CA GLN A 363 -38.48 15.20 -0.09
C GLN A 363 -37.95 14.07 -0.96
N ARG A 364 -36.67 13.70 -0.75
CA ARG A 364 -36.02 12.55 -1.38
C ARG A 364 -35.21 11.75 -0.36
N ALA A 365 -35.03 10.46 -0.61
CA ALA A 365 -34.17 9.63 0.20
C ALA A 365 -32.71 9.84 -0.23
N CYS A 366 -31.81 9.95 0.75
CA CYS A 366 -30.36 10.08 0.55
C CYS A 366 -29.59 9.19 1.55
N GLY A 367 -28.31 8.93 1.31
CA GLY A 367 -27.49 8.06 2.17
C GLY A 367 -28.01 6.61 2.23
N ILE A 368 -28.67 6.14 1.15
CA ILE A 368 -29.37 4.86 1.09
C ILE A 368 -28.36 3.71 1.22
N GLN A 369 -28.57 2.86 2.22
CA GLN A 369 -27.69 1.76 2.61
C GLN A 369 -28.48 0.45 2.74
N LEU A 370 -28.00 -0.61 2.08
CA LEU A 370 -28.62 -1.94 2.09
C LEU A 370 -28.56 -2.58 3.48
N MET A 371 -29.71 -2.98 4.03
CA MET A 371 -29.83 -3.61 5.35
C MET A 371 -29.76 -5.13 5.25
N GLU A 372 -29.19 -5.77 6.28
CA GLU A 372 -29.07 -7.24 6.34
C GLU A 372 -30.43 -7.96 6.37
N ASP A 373 -31.47 -7.31 6.89
CA ASP A 373 -32.84 -7.83 6.93
C ASP A 373 -33.43 -8.13 5.54
N THR A 374 -32.83 -7.58 4.48
CA THR A 374 -33.12 -7.95 3.08
C THR A 374 -33.02 -9.46 2.88
N PHE A 375 -31.94 -10.07 3.38
CA PHE A 375 -31.56 -11.44 3.04
C PHE A 375 -32.43 -12.49 3.74
N ASN A 376 -33.17 -12.10 4.76
CA ASN A 376 -34.18 -12.94 5.43
C ASN A 376 -35.35 -13.31 4.51
N ASN A 377 -35.55 -12.60 3.39
CA ASN A 377 -36.68 -12.81 2.48
C ASN A 377 -36.45 -13.90 1.41
N GLY A 378 -35.47 -14.79 1.60
CA GLY A 378 -35.27 -15.98 0.75
C GLY A 378 -34.22 -15.84 -0.36
N GLU A 379 -33.37 -14.82 -0.30
CA GLU A 379 -32.25 -14.63 -1.23
C GLU A 379 -31.17 -15.70 -1.04
N GLN A 380 -30.81 -16.42 -2.11
CA GLN A 380 -29.77 -17.45 -2.03
C GLN A 380 -28.37 -16.82 -1.95
N ARG A 381 -27.87 -16.74 -0.72
CA ARG A 381 -26.53 -16.21 -0.41
C ARG A 381 -25.49 -17.32 -0.30
N GLU A 382 -24.45 -17.21 -1.11
CA GLU A 382 -23.30 -18.11 -1.15
C GLU A 382 -22.18 -17.61 -0.22
N THR A 383 -21.25 -18.51 0.13
CA THR A 383 -20.08 -18.21 0.96
C THR A 383 -18.78 -18.51 0.22
N GLY A 384 -17.69 -17.84 0.57
CA GLY A 384 -16.39 -18.03 -0.07
C GLY A 384 -15.28 -17.19 0.54
N MET A 385 -14.09 -17.29 -0.04
CA MET A 385 -12.90 -16.56 0.40
C MET A 385 -12.29 -15.79 -0.78
N ILE A 386 -11.86 -14.55 -0.55
CA ILE A 386 -11.18 -13.73 -1.56
C ILE A 386 -9.87 -14.42 -1.94
N ALA A 387 -9.75 -14.82 -3.22
CA ALA A 387 -8.70 -15.67 -3.73
C ALA A 387 -7.58 -14.92 -4.46
N SER A 388 -7.88 -13.69 -4.89
CA SER A 388 -6.94 -12.71 -5.44
C SER A 388 -7.63 -11.38 -5.65
N LEU A 389 -7.03 -10.30 -5.14
CA LEU A 389 -7.40 -8.92 -5.44
C LEU A 389 -6.60 -8.34 -6.62
N LYS A 390 -7.17 -7.30 -7.24
CA LYS A 390 -6.59 -6.45 -8.28
C LYS A 390 -7.15 -5.03 -8.13
N ASP A 391 -6.66 -4.11 -8.96
CA ASP A 391 -7.12 -2.73 -9.00
C ASP A 391 -8.63 -2.65 -9.34
N GLY A 392 -9.45 -2.19 -8.39
CA GLY A 392 -10.91 -2.06 -8.47
C GLY A 392 -11.75 -3.36 -8.45
N TYR A 393 -11.14 -4.56 -8.56
CA TYR A 393 -11.89 -5.83 -8.67
C TYR A 393 -11.14 -7.03 -8.11
N GLY A 394 -11.86 -8.14 -7.90
CA GLY A 394 -11.25 -9.37 -7.40
C GLY A 394 -11.97 -10.65 -7.83
N PHE A 395 -11.50 -11.77 -7.28
CA PHE A 395 -12.09 -13.09 -7.48
C PHE A 395 -12.28 -13.82 -6.15
N ILE A 396 -13.46 -14.39 -5.93
CA ILE A 396 -13.80 -15.23 -4.78
C ILE A 396 -13.68 -16.70 -5.17
N ASN A 397 -13.06 -17.50 -4.30
CA ASN A 397 -13.14 -18.95 -4.33
C ASN A 397 -14.34 -19.36 -3.47
N CYS A 398 -15.40 -19.86 -4.11
CA CYS A 398 -16.65 -20.22 -3.45
C CYS A 398 -16.49 -21.48 -2.59
N ALA A 399 -17.29 -21.61 -1.53
CA ALA A 399 -17.46 -22.88 -0.83
C ALA A 399 -18.27 -23.87 -1.68
N ASP A 400 -19.35 -23.37 -2.30
CA ASP A 400 -20.41 -24.19 -2.89
C ASP A 400 -20.31 -24.31 -4.44
N ARG A 401 -19.25 -23.75 -5.06
CA ARG A 401 -18.95 -23.86 -6.50
C ARG A 401 -17.46 -24.05 -6.78
N GLU A 402 -17.13 -24.80 -7.84
CA GLU A 402 -15.74 -24.95 -8.34
C GLU A 402 -15.25 -23.71 -9.10
N ALA A 403 -16.16 -22.99 -9.76
CA ALA A 403 -15.84 -21.76 -10.48
C ALA A 403 -15.55 -20.59 -9.51
N ARG A 404 -14.54 -19.79 -9.84
CA ARG A 404 -14.25 -18.53 -9.14
C ARG A 404 -15.20 -17.43 -9.61
N MET A 405 -15.83 -16.75 -8.67
CA MET A 405 -16.73 -15.63 -8.96
C MET A 405 -15.98 -14.31 -9.02
N PHE A 406 -16.21 -13.52 -10.06
CA PHE A 406 -15.70 -12.16 -10.19
C PHE A 406 -16.55 -11.19 -9.37
N PHE A 407 -15.93 -10.17 -8.77
CA PHE A 407 -16.61 -9.03 -8.14
C PHE A 407 -15.88 -7.72 -8.42
N HIS A 408 -16.62 -6.61 -8.39
CA HIS A 408 -16.08 -5.24 -8.38
C HIS A 408 -16.15 -4.68 -6.95
N PHE A 409 -15.28 -3.72 -6.60
CA PHE A 409 -15.25 -3.17 -5.23
C PHE A 409 -16.51 -2.37 -4.87
N SER A 410 -17.27 -1.89 -5.87
CA SER A 410 -18.60 -1.29 -5.67
C SER A 410 -19.60 -2.21 -4.98
N GLU A 411 -19.42 -3.54 -5.04
CA GLU A 411 -20.40 -4.50 -4.57
C GLU A 411 -20.32 -4.81 -3.07
N PHE A 412 -19.38 -4.25 -2.32
CA PHE A 412 -19.39 -4.36 -0.86
C PHE A 412 -20.54 -3.54 -0.26
N MET A 413 -21.21 -4.10 0.75
CA MET A 413 -22.28 -3.40 1.48
C MET A 413 -21.77 -2.25 2.37
N ASP A 414 -20.47 -2.26 2.65
CA ASP A 414 -19.73 -1.21 3.34
C ASP A 414 -18.75 -0.60 2.33
N PRO A 415 -18.93 0.68 1.92
CA PRO A 415 -18.06 1.34 0.95
C PRO A 415 -16.72 1.82 1.56
N GLU A 416 -16.58 1.84 2.89
CA GLU A 416 -15.32 2.17 3.58
C GLU A 416 -14.42 0.93 3.73
N TYR A 417 -14.97 -0.27 3.56
CA TYR A 417 -14.22 -1.51 3.69
C TYR A 417 -13.21 -1.73 2.55
N ILE A 418 -11.92 -1.69 2.90
CA ILE A 418 -10.82 -2.05 2.00
C ILE A 418 -10.65 -3.59 2.00
N PRO A 419 -10.78 -4.28 0.84
CA PRO A 419 -10.68 -5.74 0.81
C PRO A 419 -9.29 -6.29 1.16
N GLU A 420 -9.23 -7.26 2.09
CA GLU A 420 -8.04 -8.09 2.34
C GLU A 420 -8.02 -9.36 1.47
N ASP A 421 -6.84 -9.76 0.99
CA ASP A 421 -6.62 -11.09 0.41
C ASP A 421 -6.91 -12.17 1.48
N LYS A 422 -7.65 -13.22 1.10
CA LYS A 422 -8.20 -14.25 2.00
C LYS A 422 -9.23 -13.78 3.03
N ALA A 423 -9.80 -12.58 2.89
CA ALA A 423 -11.02 -12.26 3.64
C ALA A 423 -12.13 -13.26 3.30
N GLU A 424 -12.89 -13.65 4.32
CA GLU A 424 -14.07 -14.51 4.17
C GLU A 424 -15.29 -13.63 3.89
N VAL A 425 -16.14 -14.07 2.97
CA VAL A 425 -17.24 -13.26 2.44
C VAL A 425 -18.49 -14.10 2.20
N GLN A 426 -19.63 -13.46 2.41
CA GLN A 426 -20.94 -13.88 1.92
C GLN A 426 -21.32 -12.98 0.74
N PHE A 427 -21.97 -13.51 -0.29
CA PHE A 427 -22.33 -12.76 -1.50
C PHE A 427 -23.57 -13.37 -2.16
N THR A 428 -24.19 -12.62 -3.07
CA THR A 428 -25.27 -13.12 -3.93
C THR A 428 -24.78 -13.17 -5.36
N VAL A 429 -25.11 -14.23 -6.10
CA VAL A 429 -24.64 -14.41 -7.48
C VAL A 429 -25.73 -14.06 -8.48
N LEU A 430 -25.48 -13.00 -9.25
CA LEU A 430 -26.41 -12.40 -10.21
C LEU A 430 -25.79 -12.36 -11.61
N PRO A 431 -26.61 -12.26 -12.68
CA PRO A 431 -26.09 -11.98 -14.02
C PRO A 431 -25.44 -10.59 -14.07
N ASP A 432 -24.31 -10.48 -14.77
CA ASP A 432 -23.60 -9.23 -15.01
C ASP A 432 -24.50 -8.27 -15.83
N PRO A 433 -24.81 -7.05 -15.33
CA PRO A 433 -25.65 -6.09 -16.05
C PRO A 433 -25.11 -5.67 -17.42
N SER A 434 -23.82 -5.88 -17.70
CA SER A 434 -23.20 -5.66 -19.01
C SER A 434 -23.21 -6.91 -19.90
N SER A 435 -23.36 -8.11 -19.34
CA SER A 435 -23.33 -9.38 -20.08
C SER A 435 -24.09 -10.49 -19.34
N ALA A 436 -25.40 -10.62 -19.57
CA ALA A 436 -26.27 -11.55 -18.84
C ALA A 436 -25.93 -13.06 -18.93
N SER A 437 -24.96 -13.46 -19.77
CA SER A 437 -24.40 -14.81 -19.81
C SER A 437 -23.28 -15.06 -18.80
N ARG A 438 -22.77 -14.01 -18.15
CA ARG A 438 -21.72 -14.03 -17.13
C ARG A 438 -22.37 -13.83 -15.76
N MET A 439 -22.06 -14.71 -14.81
CA MET A 439 -22.46 -14.52 -13.42
C MET A 439 -21.36 -13.79 -12.64
N ILE A 440 -21.74 -12.89 -11.73
CA ILE A 440 -20.85 -12.12 -10.86
C ILE A 440 -21.33 -12.17 -9.40
N ALA A 441 -20.41 -12.00 -8.46
CA ALA A 441 -20.73 -11.86 -7.04
C ALA A 441 -21.05 -10.38 -6.73
N THR A 442 -22.14 -10.18 -5.99
CA THR A 442 -22.76 -8.89 -5.66
C THR A 442 -23.12 -8.84 -4.18
N ARG A 443 -23.45 -7.64 -3.67
CA ARG A 443 -23.98 -7.43 -2.30
C ARG A 443 -23.11 -8.02 -1.19
N ILE A 444 -21.80 -7.89 -1.36
CA ILE A 444 -20.78 -8.63 -0.62
C ILE A 444 -20.73 -8.13 0.83
N LYS A 445 -20.92 -9.07 1.76
CA LYS A 445 -20.74 -8.88 3.19
C LYS A 445 -19.48 -9.62 3.62
N VAL A 446 -18.66 -8.96 4.44
CA VAL A 446 -17.47 -9.56 5.06
C VAL A 446 -17.89 -10.43 6.25
N LEU A 447 -17.24 -11.58 6.43
CA LEU A 447 -17.47 -12.51 7.53
C LEU A 447 -16.26 -12.58 8.45
N ALA A 448 -16.49 -12.98 9.71
CA ALA A 448 -15.41 -13.28 10.64
C ALA A 448 -14.58 -14.48 10.16
N LYS A 449 -13.27 -14.43 10.35
CA LYS A 449 -12.32 -15.49 9.92
C LYS A 449 -12.66 -16.81 10.62
N GLY A 450 -12.95 -17.87 9.84
CA GLY A 450 -13.45 -19.18 10.29
C GLY A 450 -14.96 -19.41 10.12
N SER A 451 -15.68 -18.53 9.42
CA SER A 451 -17.12 -18.70 9.12
C SER A 451 -17.39 -19.57 7.88
N VAL A 452 -16.44 -19.66 6.95
CA VAL A 452 -16.66 -20.26 5.62
C VAL A 452 -16.19 -21.71 5.55
N CYS A 453 -17.13 -22.64 5.74
CA CYS A 453 -16.89 -24.06 5.60
C CYS A 453 -16.95 -24.52 4.13
N PHE A 454 -15.79 -24.75 3.52
CA PHE A 454 -15.61 -25.37 2.19
C PHE A 454 -15.94 -26.88 2.17
N LEU A 455 -15.92 -27.52 3.35
CA LEU A 455 -16.19 -28.94 3.53
C LEU A 455 -17.47 -29.13 4.36
N SER A 456 -18.31 -30.10 3.99
CA SER A 456 -19.39 -30.63 4.81
C SER A 456 -18.86 -31.82 5.60
N VAL A 457 -18.74 -31.70 6.93
CA VAL A 457 -18.16 -32.76 7.76
C VAL A 457 -19.25 -33.73 8.21
N LEU A 458 -19.15 -34.99 7.80
CA LEU A 458 -20.06 -36.05 8.24
C LEU A 458 -19.82 -36.36 9.73
N PRO A 459 -20.88 -36.54 10.54
CA PRO A 459 -20.75 -36.69 11.99
C PRO A 459 -20.10 -38.00 12.42
N ALA A 460 -20.09 -39.02 11.55
CA ALA A 460 -19.50 -40.32 11.84
C ALA A 460 -17.97 -40.24 12.01
N LEU A 461 -17.48 -40.80 13.11
CA LEU A 461 -16.06 -41.00 13.38
C LEU A 461 -15.62 -42.35 12.80
N TYR A 462 -14.48 -42.33 12.11
CA TYR A 462 -13.85 -43.49 11.49
C TYR A 462 -12.48 -43.72 12.11
N VAL A 463 -12.11 -44.99 12.28
CA VAL A 463 -10.77 -45.38 12.75
C VAL A 463 -10.03 -46.03 11.59
N GLY A 464 -8.84 -45.51 11.30
CA GLY A 464 -7.97 -45.99 10.24
C GLY A 464 -6.51 -46.09 10.68
N THR A 465 -5.67 -46.49 9.75
CA THR A 465 -4.21 -46.57 9.91
C THR A 465 -3.56 -45.74 8.79
N ILE A 466 -2.52 -44.97 9.10
CA ILE A 466 -1.79 -44.21 8.05
C ILE A 466 -1.07 -45.19 7.11
N ASP A 467 -1.38 -45.09 5.83
CA ASP A 467 -0.78 -45.87 4.75
C ASP A 467 0.23 -45.05 3.93
N ARG A 468 0.08 -43.72 3.90
CA ARG A 468 1.06 -42.79 3.33
C ARG A 468 1.11 -41.49 4.13
N GLU A 469 2.29 -41.08 4.54
CA GLU A 469 2.54 -39.73 5.07
C GLU A 469 2.59 -38.68 3.93
N PRO A 470 2.27 -37.40 4.17
CA PRO A 470 2.60 -36.32 3.24
C PRO A 470 4.12 -36.19 3.08
N ALA A 471 4.58 -35.77 1.90
CA ALA A 471 6.00 -35.67 1.61
C ALA A 471 6.63 -34.43 2.27
N THR A 472 7.42 -34.63 3.33
CA THR A 472 8.07 -33.55 4.11
C THR A 472 9.23 -32.85 3.37
N HIS A 473 9.72 -33.41 2.27
CA HIS A 473 10.84 -32.85 1.50
C HIS A 473 10.36 -31.84 0.44
N LYS A 474 10.79 -30.57 0.60
CA LYS A 474 10.54 -29.46 -0.35
C LYS A 474 11.33 -29.60 -1.66
N ASN A 475 11.01 -30.60 -2.49
CA ASN A 475 11.42 -30.57 -3.90
C ASN A 475 10.64 -29.47 -4.64
N GLN A 476 11.33 -28.53 -5.28
CA GLN A 476 10.73 -27.33 -5.91
C GLN A 476 9.93 -27.59 -7.21
N ASN A 477 9.54 -28.83 -7.50
CA ASN A 477 8.73 -29.18 -8.67
C ASN A 477 7.25 -29.41 -8.31
N LYS A 478 6.36 -28.97 -9.21
CA LYS A 478 4.91 -28.74 -8.97
C LYS A 478 4.03 -30.00 -8.86
N ASN A 479 4.43 -31.02 -8.10
CA ASN A 479 3.58 -32.19 -7.86
C ASN A 479 2.56 -31.94 -6.73
N LYS A 480 1.30 -31.71 -7.14
CA LYS A 480 0.14 -31.48 -6.26
C LYS A 480 -0.18 -32.64 -5.29
N GLU A 481 0.44 -33.81 -5.48
CA GLU A 481 0.29 -34.99 -4.61
C GLU A 481 1.28 -35.02 -3.43
N ALA A 482 2.30 -34.14 -3.39
CA ALA A 482 3.26 -34.11 -2.30
C ALA A 482 2.63 -33.68 -0.96
N ASP A 483 1.68 -32.74 -1.00
CA ASP A 483 0.97 -32.17 0.15
C ASP A 483 -0.03 -33.15 0.82
N THR A 484 -0.22 -34.37 0.30
CA THR A 484 -1.32 -35.28 0.70
C THR A 484 -0.85 -36.65 1.20
N GLY A 485 -1.40 -37.07 2.35
CA GLY A 485 -1.27 -38.42 2.89
C GLY A 485 -2.51 -39.27 2.60
N SER A 486 -2.44 -40.57 2.91
CA SER A 486 -3.59 -41.48 2.84
C SER A 486 -3.79 -42.27 4.15
N ILE A 487 -5.05 -42.37 4.56
CA ILE A 487 -5.52 -43.22 5.65
C ILE A 487 -6.23 -44.43 5.04
N ARG A 488 -5.84 -45.64 5.46
CA ARG A 488 -6.54 -46.88 5.16
C ARG A 488 -7.49 -47.21 6.31
N TYR A 489 -8.77 -47.42 6.02
CA TYR A 489 -9.79 -47.75 7.01
C TYR A 489 -10.69 -48.87 6.49
N ASP A 490 -11.41 -49.54 7.39
CA ASP A 490 -12.47 -50.48 7.03
C ASP A 490 -13.83 -49.80 7.15
N PHE A 491 -14.68 -49.98 6.13
CA PHE A 491 -16.08 -49.61 6.17
C PHE A 491 -16.91 -50.67 5.44
N GLN A 492 -17.86 -51.28 6.16
CA GLN A 492 -18.71 -52.37 5.66
C GLN A 492 -17.93 -53.61 5.19
N SER A 493 -16.89 -54.01 5.94
CA SER A 493 -15.97 -55.13 5.60
C SER A 493 -15.26 -54.93 4.26
N LYS A 494 -14.97 -53.67 3.90
CA LYS A 494 -14.23 -53.26 2.71
C LYS A 494 -13.18 -52.25 3.12
N ILE A 495 -11.92 -52.61 2.85
CA ILE A 495 -10.79 -51.71 3.02
C ILE A 495 -10.90 -50.57 1.99
N GLN A 496 -10.96 -49.34 2.48
CA GLN A 496 -11.02 -48.11 1.68
C GLN A 496 -9.85 -47.20 2.05
N ASN A 497 -9.44 -46.36 1.10
CA ASN A 497 -8.37 -45.39 1.28
C ASN A 497 -8.95 -43.97 1.09
N ILE A 498 -8.74 -43.10 2.07
CA ILE A 498 -9.14 -41.69 2.02
C ILE A 498 -7.90 -40.77 2.11
N THR A 499 -7.96 -39.63 1.45
CA THR A 499 -6.85 -38.66 1.38
C THR A 499 -6.98 -37.61 2.48
N TYR A 500 -5.88 -37.24 3.12
CA TYR A 500 -5.80 -36.10 4.06
C TYR A 500 -4.74 -35.09 3.62
N LEU A 501 -4.91 -33.83 4.01
CA LEU A 501 -4.00 -32.73 3.70
C LEU A 501 -3.05 -32.46 4.86
N MET A 502 -1.79 -32.11 4.57
CA MET A 502 -0.84 -31.71 5.61
C MET A 502 -1.22 -30.41 6.35
N LYS A 503 -2.09 -29.59 5.75
CA LYS A 503 -2.52 -28.28 6.26
C LYS A 503 -3.55 -28.37 7.38
N ASP A 504 -4.20 -29.51 7.51
CA ASP A 504 -5.36 -29.71 8.39
C ASP A 504 -4.95 -30.46 9.68
N LEU A 505 -3.66 -30.38 10.05
CA LEU A 505 -3.00 -31.13 11.12
C LEU A 505 -2.21 -30.20 12.05
N ASP A 506 -2.23 -30.47 13.35
CA ASP A 506 -1.19 -29.92 14.24
C ASP A 506 0.15 -30.59 13.94
N LEU A 507 1.11 -29.78 13.49
CA LEU A 507 2.49 -30.16 13.20
C LEU A 507 3.20 -30.86 14.37
N LYS A 508 2.81 -30.58 15.63
CA LYS A 508 3.35 -31.24 16.83
C LYS A 508 2.86 -32.67 17.00
N THR A 509 1.63 -32.98 16.55
CA THR A 509 1.00 -34.30 16.70
C THR A 509 0.81 -35.03 15.38
N ALA A 510 1.44 -34.57 14.29
CA ALA A 510 1.32 -35.13 12.94
C ALA A 510 1.40 -36.68 12.93
N PRO A 511 0.46 -37.37 12.27
CA PRO A 511 0.36 -38.83 12.28
C PRO A 511 1.41 -39.46 11.37
N ARG A 512 2.00 -40.58 11.79
CA ARG A 512 3.06 -41.32 11.08
C ARG A 512 2.55 -42.62 10.49
N TYR A 513 3.29 -43.19 9.52
CA TYR A 513 3.01 -44.48 8.90
C TYR A 513 2.79 -45.58 9.95
N GLY A 514 1.66 -46.28 9.84
CA GLY A 514 1.25 -47.31 10.81
C GLY A 514 0.57 -46.80 12.08
N ASP A 515 0.54 -45.49 12.37
CA ASP A 515 -0.25 -44.96 13.50
C ASP A 515 -1.75 -45.20 13.28
N LYS A 516 -2.46 -45.54 14.35
CA LYS A 516 -3.92 -45.58 14.35
C LYS A 516 -4.48 -44.19 14.60
N VAL A 517 -5.36 -43.75 13.70
CA VAL A 517 -5.97 -42.42 13.70
C VAL A 517 -7.50 -42.50 13.73
N GLU A 518 -8.09 -41.59 14.47
CA GLU A 518 -9.49 -41.20 14.43
C GLU A 518 -9.62 -40.06 13.41
N PHE A 519 -10.66 -40.06 12.58
CA PHE A 519 -10.94 -38.98 11.61
C PHE A 519 -12.44 -38.92 11.27
N GLN A 520 -12.86 -37.82 10.65
CA GLN A 520 -14.18 -37.66 10.05
C GLN A 520 -14.06 -37.50 8.54
N ILE A 521 -15.11 -37.84 7.80
CA ILE A 521 -15.14 -37.63 6.35
C ILE A 521 -15.72 -36.24 6.06
N GLY A 522 -14.89 -35.35 5.52
CA GLY A 522 -15.28 -34.06 4.99
C GLY A 522 -15.52 -34.15 3.49
N GLU A 523 -16.74 -33.85 3.03
CA GLU A 523 -17.07 -33.78 1.61
C GLU A 523 -16.94 -32.34 1.10
N GLN A 524 -16.09 -32.14 0.09
CA GLN A 524 -15.90 -30.82 -0.52
C GLN A 524 -17.13 -30.42 -1.32
N LYS A 525 -17.90 -29.45 -0.82
CA LYS A 525 -19.21 -29.06 -1.36
C LYS A 525 -19.17 -28.72 -2.86
N SER A 526 -18.09 -28.07 -3.31
CA SER A 526 -17.90 -27.64 -4.70
C SER A 526 -17.69 -28.78 -5.71
N THR A 527 -17.29 -29.99 -5.27
CA THR A 527 -16.81 -31.07 -6.16
C THR A 527 -17.12 -32.49 -5.66
N THR A 528 -17.98 -32.63 -4.63
CA THR A 528 -18.33 -33.89 -3.91
C THR A 528 -17.15 -34.78 -3.49
N LYS A 529 -15.93 -34.21 -3.43
CA LYS A 529 -14.70 -34.95 -3.16
C LYS A 529 -14.55 -35.18 -1.65
N GLN A 530 -14.47 -36.43 -1.25
CA GLN A 530 -14.25 -36.82 0.14
C GLN A 530 -12.77 -36.73 0.55
N LEU A 531 -12.53 -36.14 1.72
CA LEU A 531 -11.23 -35.97 2.38
C LEU A 531 -11.37 -36.36 3.85
N ALA A 532 -10.29 -36.84 4.47
CA ALA A 532 -10.25 -37.07 5.91
C ALA A 532 -9.86 -35.79 6.65
N VAL A 533 -10.73 -35.36 7.56
CA VAL A 533 -10.59 -34.16 8.38
C VAL A 533 -10.60 -34.52 9.87
N ASN A 534 -10.20 -33.57 10.73
CA ASN A 534 -10.11 -33.78 12.18
C ASN A 534 -9.24 -35.01 12.55
N VAL A 535 -8.18 -35.26 11.76
CA VAL A 535 -7.33 -36.46 11.86
C VAL A 535 -6.49 -36.39 13.14
N LYS A 536 -6.75 -37.32 14.06
CA LYS A 536 -6.20 -37.35 15.42
C LYS A 536 -5.57 -38.71 15.70
N VAL A 537 -4.34 -38.72 16.20
CA VAL A 537 -3.65 -39.96 16.59
C VAL A 537 -4.31 -40.53 17.85
N LEU A 538 -4.84 -41.76 17.76
CA LEU A 538 -5.31 -42.52 18.91
C LEU A 538 -4.17 -43.31 19.55
N PHE A 539 -3.41 -44.03 18.73
CA PHE A 539 -2.27 -44.83 19.17
C PHE A 539 -1.09 -44.64 18.23
N ARG A 540 0.04 -44.19 18.77
CA ARG A 540 1.33 -44.23 18.08
C ARG A 540 1.76 -45.68 17.90
N SER A 541 2.24 -46.06 16.72
CA SER A 541 2.75 -47.40 16.46
C SER A 541 4.09 -47.63 17.16
N ALA A 542 4.05 -48.21 18.37
CA ALA A 542 5.26 -48.66 19.08
C ALA A 542 6.07 -49.68 18.25
N ASN A 543 5.40 -50.46 17.40
CA ASN A 543 5.98 -51.50 16.54
C ASN A 543 6.96 -50.98 15.48
N ASN A 544 7.10 -49.66 15.29
CA ASN A 544 8.01 -49.10 14.30
C ASN A 544 9.45 -48.94 14.84
N ARG A 545 9.69 -48.96 16.16
CA ARG A 545 11.04 -48.94 16.75
C ARG A 545 11.65 -50.34 16.65
N CYS A 546 12.70 -50.45 15.85
CA CYS A 546 13.48 -51.67 15.66
C CYS A 546 14.90 -51.48 16.19
N GLN A 547 15.57 -52.59 16.45
CA GLN A 547 16.98 -52.63 16.84
C GLN A 547 17.77 -53.51 15.86
N GLY A 548 19.07 -53.24 15.76
CA GLY A 548 19.97 -53.99 14.89
C GLY A 548 21.43 -53.54 15.02
N PHE A 549 22.24 -54.03 14.08
CA PHE A 549 23.69 -53.87 14.05
C PHE A 549 24.11 -53.26 12.71
N VAL A 550 25.04 -52.30 12.71
CA VAL A 550 25.56 -51.69 11.47
C VAL A 550 26.33 -52.73 10.66
N ALA A 551 25.70 -53.23 9.59
CA ALA A 551 26.24 -54.29 8.74
C ALA A 551 27.15 -53.76 7.63
N THR A 552 26.97 -52.51 7.21
CA THR A 552 27.70 -51.90 6.11
C THR A 552 27.68 -50.39 6.22
N LEU A 553 28.82 -49.76 5.97
CA LEU A 553 28.98 -48.31 5.79
C LEU A 553 29.68 -48.05 4.45
N LYS A 554 29.17 -47.06 3.71
CA LYS A 554 29.71 -46.52 2.45
C LYS A 554 29.52 -45.00 2.47
N ASP A 555 30.16 -44.29 1.55
CA ASP A 555 30.35 -42.82 1.55
C ASP A 555 29.16 -41.95 2.03
N ASN A 556 27.92 -42.31 1.69
CA ASN A 556 26.70 -41.58 2.07
C ASN A 556 25.57 -42.46 2.65
N TYR A 557 25.77 -43.77 2.76
CA TYR A 557 24.69 -44.71 3.09
C TYR A 557 25.21 -46.01 3.71
N GLY A 558 24.33 -46.75 4.36
CA GLY A 558 24.65 -48.03 4.98
C GLY A 558 23.49 -49.01 5.02
N PHE A 559 23.75 -50.15 5.65
CA PHE A 559 22.76 -51.19 5.92
C PHE A 559 22.84 -51.63 7.39
N ILE A 560 21.69 -51.92 7.99
CA ILE A 560 21.55 -52.42 9.36
C ILE A 560 21.05 -53.87 9.30
N GLU A 561 21.82 -54.82 9.83
CA GLU A 561 21.38 -56.19 10.11
C GLU A 561 20.40 -56.14 11.29
N ASN A 562 19.21 -56.71 11.12
CA ASN A 562 18.19 -56.67 12.17
C ASN A 562 18.55 -57.57 13.39
N GLU A 563 17.86 -57.38 14.52
CA GLU A 563 17.99 -58.22 15.73
C GLU A 563 17.88 -59.74 15.46
N LYS A 564 17.09 -60.13 14.45
CA LYS A 564 16.89 -61.53 14.05
C LYS A 564 18.02 -62.11 13.21
N HIS A 565 18.94 -61.27 12.74
CA HIS A 565 20.07 -61.64 11.90
C HIS A 565 19.69 -62.28 10.54
N ASP A 566 18.47 -62.04 10.06
CA ASP A 566 17.90 -62.65 8.84
C ASP A 566 17.72 -61.66 7.68
N GLN A 567 17.70 -60.35 7.94
CA GLN A 567 17.47 -59.30 6.93
C GLN A 567 18.29 -58.03 7.19
N GLU A 568 18.55 -57.27 6.12
CA GLU A 568 19.18 -55.95 6.18
C GLU A 568 18.20 -54.81 5.83
N VAL A 569 18.37 -53.66 6.47
CA VAL A 569 17.58 -52.44 6.24
C VAL A 569 18.48 -51.31 5.76
N PHE A 570 18.15 -50.72 4.61
CA PHE A 570 18.87 -49.58 4.03
C PHE A 570 18.69 -48.29 4.84
N PHE A 571 19.77 -47.51 4.99
CA PHE A 571 19.70 -46.13 5.48
C PHE A 571 20.62 -45.17 4.73
N HIS A 572 20.21 -43.90 4.68
CA HIS A 572 21.06 -42.78 4.24
C HIS A 572 21.67 -42.09 5.47
N PHE A 573 22.89 -41.53 5.36
CA PHE A 573 23.56 -40.92 6.52
C PHE A 573 22.79 -39.75 7.15
N SER A 574 21.94 -39.05 6.39
CA SER A 574 21.05 -38.01 6.94
C SER A 574 19.90 -38.53 7.83
N ALA A 575 19.77 -39.86 8.00
CA ALA A 575 18.80 -40.48 8.90
C ALA A 575 19.36 -40.74 10.31
N PHE A 576 20.66 -40.51 10.53
CA PHE A 576 21.35 -40.76 11.80
C PHE A 576 21.38 -39.51 12.70
N GLU A 577 21.16 -39.70 14.00
CA GLU A 577 21.18 -38.67 15.04
C GLU A 577 22.63 -38.35 15.49
N GLY A 578 23.46 -37.88 14.55
CA GLY A 578 24.87 -37.56 14.77
C GLY A 578 25.64 -37.42 13.44
N ASN A 579 26.97 -37.50 13.48
CA ASN A 579 27.78 -37.57 12.27
C ASN A 579 28.12 -39.03 11.93
N ALA A 580 27.38 -39.62 11.00
CA ALA A 580 27.55 -41.02 10.56
C ALA A 580 28.96 -41.36 10.03
N THR A 581 29.80 -40.37 9.68
CA THR A 581 31.19 -40.59 9.22
C THR A 581 32.22 -40.70 10.34
N THR A 582 31.90 -40.27 11.57
CA THR A 582 32.79 -40.36 12.75
C THR A 582 32.23 -41.21 13.88
N ASP A 583 30.91 -41.37 13.94
CA ASP A 583 30.23 -41.86 15.14
C ASP A 583 29.75 -43.31 15.00
N LEU A 584 29.79 -43.89 13.79
CA LEU A 584 29.36 -45.26 13.48
C LEU A 584 30.53 -46.12 12.96
N ASP A 585 30.70 -47.30 13.55
CA ASP A 585 31.59 -48.38 13.10
C ASP A 585 30.79 -49.63 12.68
N LEU A 586 31.42 -50.55 11.95
CA LEU A 586 30.82 -51.84 11.61
C LEU A 586 30.61 -52.70 12.86
N GLY A 587 29.40 -53.23 13.01
CA GLY A 587 28.96 -53.99 14.18
C GLY A 587 28.55 -53.14 15.38
N ASP A 588 28.42 -51.81 15.25
CA ASP A 588 27.77 -50.99 16.29
C ASP A 588 26.28 -51.28 16.38
N GLU A 589 25.75 -51.22 17.60
CA GLU A 589 24.34 -51.39 17.90
C GLU A 589 23.57 -50.08 17.67
N VAL A 590 22.41 -50.18 17.02
CA VAL A 590 21.56 -49.04 16.66
C VAL A 590 20.08 -49.33 16.89
N GLU A 591 19.37 -48.33 17.38
CA GLU A 591 17.92 -48.23 17.33
C GLU A 591 17.51 -47.43 16.09
N TYR A 592 16.42 -47.81 15.44
CA TYR A 592 15.91 -47.11 14.25
C TYR A 592 14.38 -47.22 14.13
N THR A 593 13.79 -46.35 13.33
CA THR A 593 12.38 -46.40 12.94
C THR A 593 12.24 -46.93 11.52
N LEU A 594 11.43 -47.96 11.29
CA LEU A 594 11.09 -48.39 9.93
C LEU A 594 10.11 -47.41 9.25
N ALA A 595 10.47 -46.92 8.07
CA ALA A 595 9.64 -46.06 7.24
C ALA A 595 9.51 -46.59 5.80
N ARG A 596 8.44 -46.20 5.11
CA ARG A 596 8.17 -46.58 3.71
C ARG A 596 8.13 -45.34 2.81
N LYS A 597 9.31 -44.79 2.50
CA LYS A 597 9.45 -43.65 1.56
C LYS A 597 9.28 -44.04 0.08
N SER A 598 9.26 -45.34 -0.24
CA SER A 598 9.12 -45.87 -1.61
C SER A 598 8.58 -47.30 -1.59
N ALA A 599 8.65 -48.04 -2.71
CA ALA A 599 8.44 -49.49 -2.73
C ALA A 599 9.44 -50.27 -1.84
N LYS A 600 10.57 -49.67 -1.46
CA LYS A 600 11.54 -50.21 -0.50
C LYS A 600 11.41 -49.53 0.87
N MET A 601 11.59 -50.32 1.93
CA MET A 601 11.68 -49.85 3.31
C MET A 601 13.02 -49.14 3.56
N SER A 602 13.03 -48.11 4.40
CA SER A 602 14.24 -47.45 4.91
C SER A 602 14.21 -47.32 6.43
N ALA A 603 15.39 -47.28 7.05
CA ALA A 603 15.55 -46.90 8.44
C ALA A 603 15.70 -45.37 8.57
N GLU A 604 14.97 -44.80 9.51
CA GLU A 604 14.91 -43.37 9.83
C GLU A 604 15.10 -43.17 11.35
N MET A 605 15.45 -41.96 11.81
CA MET A 605 15.65 -41.66 13.25
C MET A 605 16.63 -42.64 13.92
N ILE A 606 17.77 -42.88 13.29
CA ILE A 606 18.75 -43.90 13.69
C ILE A 606 19.63 -43.35 14.81
N LYS A 607 19.75 -44.11 15.91
CA LYS A 607 20.49 -43.70 17.10
C LYS A 607 21.43 -44.82 17.55
N LYS A 608 22.70 -44.49 17.83
CA LYS A 608 23.68 -45.45 18.37
C LYS A 608 23.34 -45.81 19.81
N LEU A 609 23.42 -47.10 20.12
CA LEU A 609 23.18 -47.67 21.45
C LEU A 609 24.50 -48.07 22.12
N PRO A 610 24.53 -48.16 23.47
CA PRO A 610 25.61 -48.83 24.19
C PRO A 610 25.71 -50.30 23.79
N LYS A 611 26.91 -50.88 23.77
CA LYS A 611 27.10 -52.30 23.42
C LYS A 611 26.45 -53.22 24.47
N GLY A 612 25.70 -54.21 24.02
CA GLY A 612 24.86 -55.09 24.85
C GLY A 612 23.44 -54.59 25.10
N SER A 613 22.91 -53.70 24.26
CA SER A 613 21.53 -53.18 24.30
C SER A 613 20.59 -53.91 23.33
N VAL A 614 21.11 -54.61 22.31
CA VAL A 614 20.33 -55.25 21.24
C VAL A 614 20.35 -56.77 21.37
N GLY A 615 19.18 -57.36 21.59
CA GLY A 615 18.96 -58.81 21.65
C GLY A 615 19.49 -59.50 22.93
N PRO A 616 19.05 -60.74 23.22
CA PRO A 616 19.45 -61.44 24.45
C PRO A 616 20.81 -62.12 24.24
N GLY A 617 21.80 -61.75 25.05
CA GLY A 617 23.21 -62.13 24.89
C GLY A 617 23.46 -63.62 24.56
N GLU A 618 24.23 -63.83 23.48
CA GLU A 618 24.54 -65.15 22.92
C GLU A 618 25.09 -66.12 23.96
N GLU A 619 24.59 -67.37 23.98
CA GLU A 619 25.16 -68.41 24.82
C GLU A 619 26.12 -69.27 23.99
N ILE A 620 27.41 -69.20 24.35
CA ILE A 620 28.47 -70.02 23.78
C ILE A 620 28.23 -71.47 24.21
N LEU A 621 27.95 -72.35 23.24
CA LEU A 621 27.89 -73.79 23.49
C LEU A 621 29.33 -74.32 23.57
N TYR A 622 29.92 -74.22 24.76
CA TYR A 622 31.27 -74.69 25.07
C TYR A 622 31.54 -76.16 24.66
N THR A 623 30.49 -76.95 24.41
CA THR A 623 30.51 -78.38 24.07
C THR A 623 31.23 -78.76 22.76
N LYS A 624 31.52 -77.82 21.84
CA LYS A 624 32.23 -78.10 20.57
C LYS A 624 33.56 -77.34 20.36
N GLY A 625 33.96 -76.47 21.28
CA GLY A 625 35.21 -75.70 21.15
C GLY A 625 35.27 -74.79 19.92
N THR A 626 36.47 -74.57 19.39
CA THR A 626 36.66 -73.87 18.11
C THR A 626 36.69 -74.91 16.98
N VAL A 627 35.73 -74.81 16.07
CA VAL A 627 35.52 -75.69 14.92
C VAL A 627 36.20 -75.09 13.69
N GLN A 628 36.95 -75.91 12.96
CA GLN A 628 37.48 -75.54 11.64
C GLN A 628 36.46 -75.93 10.56
N GLY A 629 36.34 -75.11 9.52
CA GLY A 629 35.35 -75.33 8.48
C GLY A 629 35.54 -74.50 7.22
N ARG A 630 34.57 -74.56 6.31
CA ARG A 630 34.65 -73.98 4.97
C ARG A 630 33.42 -73.15 4.62
N ILE A 631 33.62 -72.00 3.99
CA ILE A 631 32.52 -71.13 3.56
C ILE A 631 31.85 -71.71 2.31
N ILE A 632 30.59 -72.13 2.41
CA ILE A 632 29.77 -72.57 1.26
C ILE A 632 29.23 -71.35 0.50
N ARG A 633 28.68 -70.37 1.24
CA ARG A 633 28.03 -69.18 0.67
C ARG A 633 28.52 -67.92 1.42
N PRO A 634 29.02 -66.89 0.73
CA PRO A 634 29.42 -65.65 1.37
C PRO A 634 28.18 -64.79 1.70
N MET A 635 28.32 -63.74 2.52
CA MET A 635 27.23 -62.80 2.80
C MET A 635 26.81 -61.99 1.56
N ARG A 636 25.57 -61.46 1.55
CA ARG A 636 24.99 -60.65 0.45
C ARG A 636 25.85 -59.44 0.03
N ILE A 637 26.66 -58.87 0.93
CA ILE A 637 27.60 -57.79 0.58
C ILE A 637 28.76 -58.25 -0.34
N VAL A 638 29.22 -59.51 -0.19
CA VAL A 638 30.33 -60.08 -0.99
C VAL A 638 29.82 -60.65 -2.30
N ASP A 639 28.64 -61.25 -2.29
CA ASP A 639 27.90 -61.72 -3.47
C ASP A 639 26.48 -61.12 -3.48
N PRO A 640 26.27 -60.00 -4.20
CA PRO A 640 24.98 -59.31 -4.24
C PRO A 640 23.90 -59.99 -5.08
N GLU A 641 24.21 -61.06 -5.81
CA GLU A 641 23.26 -61.74 -6.71
C GLU A 641 22.40 -62.80 -5.98
N GLN A 642 22.80 -63.18 -4.77
CA GLN A 642 22.03 -64.09 -3.90
C GLN A 642 20.82 -63.41 -3.24
N ASP A 643 19.80 -64.21 -2.88
CA ASP A 643 18.62 -63.70 -2.17
C ASP A 643 18.77 -63.62 -0.64
N GLU A 644 19.63 -64.45 -0.06
CA GLU A 644 19.79 -64.62 1.40
C GLU A 644 20.79 -63.58 1.97
N TYR A 645 20.46 -62.94 3.10
CA TYR A 645 21.34 -61.94 3.72
C TYR A 645 22.58 -62.57 4.37
N CYS A 646 22.34 -63.49 5.31
CA CYS A 646 23.37 -64.13 6.13
C CYS A 646 24.20 -65.11 5.30
N GLY A 647 25.52 -65.19 5.53
CA GLY A 647 26.41 -66.18 4.91
C GLY A 647 26.20 -67.59 5.47
N LEU A 648 26.77 -68.62 4.84
CA LEU A 648 26.73 -70.02 5.29
C LEU A 648 28.13 -70.66 5.38
N VAL A 649 28.48 -71.16 6.56
CA VAL A 649 29.70 -71.94 6.83
C VAL A 649 29.36 -73.40 7.11
N GLN A 650 30.19 -74.32 6.62
CA GLN A 650 30.18 -75.75 6.89
C GLN A 650 31.23 -76.08 7.96
N ALA A 651 30.90 -76.93 8.93
CA ALA A 651 31.88 -77.55 9.82
C ALA A 651 32.63 -78.69 9.10
N GLY A 652 33.93 -78.81 9.36
CA GLY A 652 34.82 -79.75 8.67
C GLY A 652 35.38 -79.21 7.34
N ILE A 653 36.54 -79.75 6.95
CA ILE A 653 37.19 -79.48 5.65
C ILE A 653 37.02 -80.69 4.72
N GLU A 654 37.13 -81.89 5.28
CA GLU A 654 36.95 -83.18 4.63
C GLU A 654 35.65 -83.81 5.17
N LEU A 655 34.85 -84.41 4.28
CA LEU A 655 33.68 -85.21 4.64
C LEU A 655 33.99 -86.67 4.30
N GLU A 656 33.63 -87.59 5.18
CA GLU A 656 33.56 -89.01 4.82
C GLU A 656 32.34 -89.26 3.92
N GLU A 657 32.44 -90.23 2.99
CA GLU A 657 31.36 -90.51 2.02
C GLU A 657 30.10 -91.06 2.70
N GLY A 658 29.16 -90.17 3.02
CA GLY A 658 27.84 -90.51 3.54
C GLY A 658 27.32 -89.59 4.64
N GLU A 659 28.18 -88.77 5.26
CA GLU A 659 27.77 -87.87 6.34
C GLU A 659 27.20 -86.54 5.83
N THR A 660 26.10 -86.07 6.43
CA THR A 660 25.48 -84.79 6.07
C THR A 660 26.25 -83.62 6.68
N PRO A 661 26.74 -82.64 5.90
CA PRO A 661 27.53 -81.53 6.44
C PRO A 661 26.73 -80.67 7.42
N GLU A 662 27.21 -80.57 8.66
CA GLU A 662 26.72 -79.55 9.60
C GLU A 662 27.02 -78.15 9.03
N THR A 663 25.98 -77.34 8.85
CA THR A 663 26.09 -75.98 8.33
C THR A 663 25.43 -74.97 9.27
N TYR A 664 26.03 -73.79 9.35
CA TYR A 664 25.63 -72.72 10.26
C TYR A 664 25.61 -71.37 9.53
N PRO A 665 24.55 -70.55 9.72
CA PRO A 665 24.53 -69.19 9.19
C PRO A 665 25.50 -68.27 9.93
N TYR A 666 25.91 -67.17 9.29
CA TYR A 666 26.73 -66.11 9.89
C TYR A 666 26.40 -64.72 9.32
N GLY A 667 26.78 -63.63 10.01
CA GLY A 667 26.57 -62.24 9.58
C GLY A 667 27.62 -61.30 10.16
N ILE A 668 27.36 -59.97 10.21
CA ILE A 668 28.38 -59.01 10.67
C ILE A 668 28.78 -59.25 12.12
N THR A 669 27.82 -59.60 12.99
CA THR A 669 28.09 -59.89 14.40
C THR A 669 28.92 -61.17 14.58
N SER A 670 28.80 -62.12 13.65
CA SER A 670 29.54 -63.38 13.67
C SER A 670 31.04 -63.29 13.33
N LEU A 671 31.49 -62.30 12.55
CA LEU A 671 32.89 -62.21 12.12
C LEU A 671 33.83 -61.85 13.30
N ALA A 672 35.02 -62.46 13.37
CA ALA A 672 36.05 -62.07 14.33
C ALA A 672 36.67 -60.70 14.02
N ASP A 673 36.93 -60.43 12.74
CA ASP A 673 37.27 -59.10 12.22
C ASP A 673 36.09 -58.58 11.38
N LYS A 674 35.54 -57.42 11.74
CA LYS A 674 34.37 -56.83 11.07
C LYS A 674 34.65 -56.32 9.66
N ARG A 675 35.92 -56.33 9.22
CA ARG A 675 36.36 -55.93 7.88
C ARG A 675 36.74 -57.14 6.99
N ASP A 676 36.60 -58.38 7.46
CA ASP A 676 36.98 -59.56 6.68
C ASP A 676 35.90 -59.97 5.67
N PHE A 677 36.23 -59.90 4.38
CA PHE A 677 35.36 -60.31 3.28
C PHE A 677 35.52 -61.82 3.00
N LEU A 678 34.83 -62.66 3.78
CA LEU A 678 34.80 -64.11 3.60
C LEU A 678 34.22 -64.52 2.22
N GLN A 679 34.94 -65.38 1.50
CA GLN A 679 34.63 -65.80 0.13
C GLN A 679 34.25 -67.28 0.05
N LYS A 680 33.59 -67.68 -1.04
CA LYS A 680 33.23 -69.09 -1.26
C LYS A 680 34.49 -69.95 -1.33
N GLY A 681 34.56 -70.94 -0.45
CA GLY A 681 35.66 -71.90 -0.36
C GLY A 681 36.77 -71.55 0.64
N ASP A 682 36.74 -70.35 1.27
CA ASP A 682 37.67 -69.98 2.36
C ASP A 682 37.60 -70.98 3.51
N ILE A 683 38.76 -71.25 4.13
CA ILE A 683 38.87 -71.99 5.38
C ILE A 683 38.79 -71.01 6.56
N VAL A 684 37.92 -71.30 7.51
CA VAL A 684 37.67 -70.46 8.70
C VAL A 684 37.74 -71.30 9.97
N ASN A 685 38.14 -70.68 11.07
CA ASN A 685 37.92 -71.19 12.42
C ASN A 685 36.79 -70.39 13.06
N PHE A 686 35.85 -71.05 13.72
CA PHE A 686 34.65 -70.43 14.29
C PHE A 686 34.14 -71.20 15.51
N GLN A 687 33.18 -70.62 16.23
CA GLN A 687 32.50 -71.24 17.37
C GLN A 687 31.00 -71.35 17.06
N VAL A 688 30.34 -72.34 17.66
CA VAL A 688 28.88 -72.53 17.49
C VAL A 688 28.16 -71.96 18.72
N THR A 689 27.38 -70.90 18.51
CA THR A 689 26.54 -70.26 19.52
C THR A 689 25.08 -70.61 19.30
N LYS A 690 24.28 -70.61 20.37
CA LYS A 690 22.82 -70.70 20.29
C LYS A 690 22.22 -69.32 20.53
N VAL A 691 21.49 -68.80 19.54
CA VAL A 691 20.81 -67.51 19.65
C VAL A 691 19.64 -67.66 20.63
N LYS A 692 19.64 -66.87 21.72
CA LYS A 692 18.52 -66.83 22.66
C LYS A 692 17.33 -66.13 22.00
N GLY A 693 16.13 -66.67 22.22
CA GLY A 693 14.91 -66.25 21.52
C GLY A 693 14.56 -67.19 20.36
N THR A 694 15.40 -67.26 19.31
CA THR A 694 15.12 -68.11 18.14
C THR A 694 15.53 -69.58 18.32
N GLY A 695 16.52 -69.87 19.17
CA GLY A 695 17.05 -71.21 19.40
C GLY A 695 17.92 -71.76 18.25
N VAL A 696 18.12 -70.99 17.19
CA VAL A 696 18.94 -71.35 16.02
C VAL A 696 20.42 -71.41 16.41
N LEU A 697 21.13 -72.39 15.86
CA LEU A 697 22.59 -72.49 15.97
C LEU A 697 23.23 -71.60 14.91
N ARG A 698 24.12 -70.70 15.33
CA ARG A 698 24.82 -69.75 14.46
C ARG A 698 26.32 -69.90 14.64
N ALA A 699 27.09 -69.63 13.59
CA ALA A 699 28.53 -69.48 13.72
C ALA A 699 28.88 -68.08 14.26
N THR A 700 29.85 -68.01 15.16
CA THR A 700 30.41 -66.78 15.73
C THR A 700 31.93 -66.87 15.81
N ALA A 701 32.59 -65.72 16.01
CA ALA A 701 34.04 -65.56 15.97
C ALA A 701 34.70 -66.16 14.70
N LEU A 702 34.07 -66.05 13.51
CA LEU A 702 34.66 -66.54 12.27
C LEU A 702 35.95 -65.78 11.96
N ALA A 703 37.08 -66.47 11.97
CA ALA A 703 38.40 -65.95 11.59
C ALA A 703 38.95 -66.74 10.40
N ALA A 704 39.25 -66.06 9.29
CA ALA A 704 39.78 -66.71 8.09
C ALA A 704 41.22 -67.21 8.29
N GLN A 705 41.44 -68.50 8.04
CA GLN A 705 42.76 -69.13 8.08
C GLN A 705 43.51 -68.95 6.76
N ARG A 706 43.67 -67.70 6.34
CA ARG A 706 44.38 -67.35 5.10
C ARG A 706 45.89 -67.21 5.36
N LYS A 707 46.70 -67.54 4.34
CA LYS A 707 48.15 -67.39 4.40
C LYS A 707 48.52 -65.92 4.17
N TYR A 708 49.06 -65.27 5.21
CA TYR A 708 49.63 -63.93 5.08
C TYR A 708 50.93 -63.99 4.27
N ILE A 709 51.03 -63.14 3.26
CA ILE A 709 52.18 -63.00 2.37
C ILE A 709 52.87 -61.67 2.71
N ARG A 710 54.18 -61.59 2.49
CA ARG A 710 54.99 -60.40 2.78
C ARG A 710 55.62 -59.85 1.51
N ALA A 711 55.50 -58.55 1.29
CA ALA A 711 56.07 -57.84 0.14
C ALA A 711 56.38 -56.39 0.51
N LYS A 712 57.07 -55.69 -0.40
CA LYS A 712 57.31 -54.25 -0.30
C LYS A 712 56.24 -53.47 -1.04
N VAL A 713 55.91 -52.30 -0.52
CA VAL A 713 55.01 -51.35 -1.19
C VAL A 713 55.80 -50.70 -2.32
N ASP A 714 55.37 -50.90 -3.56
CA ASP A 714 55.98 -50.31 -4.76
C ASP A 714 55.65 -48.81 -4.85
N SER A 715 54.36 -48.49 -4.82
CA SER A 715 53.89 -47.12 -5.00
C SER A 715 52.55 -46.88 -4.31
N VAL A 716 52.32 -45.63 -3.90
CA VAL A 716 51.08 -45.15 -3.27
C VAL A 716 50.62 -43.91 -4.02
N LYS A 717 49.34 -43.85 -4.41
CA LYS A 717 48.74 -42.80 -5.23
C LYS A 717 47.33 -42.47 -4.70
N GLY A 718 47.24 -41.47 -3.83
CA GLY A 718 45.99 -41.10 -3.18
C GLY A 718 45.48 -42.23 -2.27
N GLN A 719 44.23 -42.66 -2.48
CA GLN A 719 43.60 -43.74 -1.71
C GLN A 719 43.99 -45.16 -2.17
N PHE A 720 44.91 -45.29 -3.13
CA PHE A 720 45.29 -46.57 -3.75
C PHE A 720 46.80 -46.81 -3.64
N GLY A 721 47.21 -48.08 -3.71
CA GLY A 721 48.62 -48.45 -3.82
C GLY A 721 48.85 -49.78 -4.51
N PHE A 722 50.12 -50.07 -4.74
CA PHE A 722 50.60 -51.30 -5.37
C PHE A 722 51.70 -51.94 -4.51
N LEU A 723 51.70 -53.28 -4.45
CA LEU A 723 52.71 -54.09 -3.81
C LEU A 723 53.61 -54.73 -4.87
N ASP A 724 54.89 -54.89 -4.52
CA ASP A 724 55.91 -55.57 -5.32
C ASP A 724 55.74 -57.10 -5.19
N TYR A 725 54.61 -57.57 -5.70
CA TYR A 725 54.16 -58.96 -5.69
C TYR A 725 53.25 -59.18 -6.91
N GLU A 726 53.55 -60.20 -7.72
CA GLU A 726 52.77 -60.52 -8.92
C GLU A 726 51.95 -61.80 -8.70
N VAL A 727 50.64 -61.71 -8.93
CA VAL A 727 49.72 -62.88 -8.96
C VAL A 727 49.46 -63.35 -10.39
N GLU A 728 49.55 -62.43 -11.34
CA GLU A 728 49.30 -62.63 -12.75
C GLU A 728 50.43 -61.93 -13.52
N SER A 729 51.06 -62.64 -14.47
CA SER A 729 52.37 -62.26 -15.03
C SER A 729 52.43 -60.81 -15.53
N GLY A 730 53.37 -60.02 -14.98
CA GLY A 730 53.60 -58.61 -15.31
C GLY A 730 52.64 -57.62 -14.64
N LYS A 731 51.86 -58.01 -13.62
CA LYS A 731 50.94 -57.13 -12.88
C LYS A 731 51.21 -57.13 -11.38
N LYS A 732 51.65 -55.98 -10.88
CA LYS A 732 51.79 -55.69 -9.44
C LYS A 732 50.44 -55.69 -8.73
N LEU A 733 50.37 -56.31 -7.56
CA LEU A 733 49.13 -56.47 -6.79
C LEU A 733 48.62 -55.13 -6.22
N PHE A 734 47.32 -54.87 -6.40
CA PHE A 734 46.65 -53.62 -6.03
C PHE A 734 46.06 -53.66 -4.61
N PHE A 735 46.07 -52.54 -3.89
CA PHE A 735 45.35 -52.35 -2.62
C PHE A 735 44.67 -50.98 -2.50
N HIS A 736 43.68 -50.89 -1.61
CA HIS A 736 43.02 -49.64 -1.23
C HIS A 736 43.44 -49.23 0.20
N MET A 737 43.47 -47.93 0.50
CA MET A 737 43.93 -47.43 1.81
C MET A 737 43.00 -47.85 2.96
N THR A 738 41.75 -48.23 2.68
CA THR A 738 40.81 -48.80 3.69
C THR A 738 41.21 -50.19 4.18
N GLU A 739 41.97 -50.94 3.37
CA GLU A 739 42.47 -52.28 3.71
C GLU A 739 43.63 -52.23 4.72
N VAL A 740 44.10 -51.03 5.08
CA VAL A 740 45.22 -50.81 5.99
C VAL A 740 44.72 -50.75 7.43
N HIS A 741 45.16 -51.70 8.26
CA HIS A 741 44.83 -51.72 9.68
C HIS A 741 45.49 -50.55 10.44
N ASP A 742 44.91 -50.22 11.60
CA ASP A 742 45.36 -49.19 12.56
C ASP A 742 45.53 -47.77 11.98
N SER A 743 45.00 -47.50 10.78
CA SER A 743 45.25 -46.26 10.01
C SER A 743 46.74 -45.97 9.81
N ALA A 744 47.57 -47.02 9.75
CA ALA A 744 49.02 -46.89 9.67
C ALA A 744 49.44 -46.20 8.35
N GLN A 745 50.20 -45.10 8.44
CA GLN A 745 50.73 -44.46 7.23
C GLN A 745 51.71 -45.39 6.51
N ILE A 746 51.30 -45.85 5.33
CA ILE A 746 52.12 -46.64 4.41
C ILE A 746 52.85 -45.71 3.44
N SER A 747 54.09 -46.04 3.11
CA SER A 747 54.89 -45.36 2.09
C SER A 747 55.64 -46.37 1.21
N PRO A 748 56.07 -45.99 -0.01
CA PRO A 748 56.93 -46.82 -0.84
C PRO A 748 58.14 -47.37 -0.09
N GLY A 749 58.54 -48.60 -0.39
CA GLY A 749 59.62 -49.33 0.26
C GLY A 749 59.29 -49.89 1.65
N ASN A 750 58.10 -49.63 2.22
CA ASN A 750 57.68 -50.27 3.47
C ASN A 750 57.37 -51.75 3.25
N GLU A 751 57.76 -52.61 4.20
CA GLU A 751 57.32 -54.01 4.23
C GLU A 751 55.94 -54.13 4.89
N VAL A 752 55.07 -54.89 4.25
CA VAL A 752 53.70 -55.18 4.73
C VAL A 752 53.44 -56.67 4.68
N GLU A 753 52.66 -57.16 5.64
CA GLU A 753 51.97 -58.44 5.52
C GLU A 753 50.51 -58.20 5.12
N PHE A 754 50.00 -59.04 4.24
CA PHE A 754 48.70 -58.89 3.60
C PHE A 754 48.18 -60.25 3.13
N VAL A 755 46.93 -60.28 2.68
CA VAL A 755 46.33 -61.47 2.09
C VAL A 755 45.89 -61.21 0.67
N VAL A 756 46.16 -62.13 -0.26
CA VAL A 756 45.67 -62.08 -1.64
C VAL A 756 44.22 -62.56 -1.66
N VAL A 757 43.32 -61.71 -2.18
CA VAL A 757 41.88 -61.97 -2.30
C VAL A 757 41.46 -61.75 -3.75
N GLN A 758 40.57 -62.58 -4.30
CA GLN A 758 40.08 -62.43 -5.68
C GLN A 758 38.68 -61.79 -5.68
N ASN A 759 38.51 -60.68 -6.40
CA ASN A 759 37.21 -60.05 -6.54
C ASN A 759 36.31 -60.89 -7.46
N GLN A 760 35.36 -61.63 -6.88
CA GLN A 760 34.49 -62.57 -7.59
C GLN A 760 33.70 -61.93 -8.75
N ARG A 761 33.43 -60.62 -8.71
CA ARG A 761 32.66 -59.90 -9.74
C ARG A 761 33.47 -59.50 -10.97
N ASN A 762 34.81 -59.45 -10.87
CA ASN A 762 35.67 -59.00 -11.99
C ASN A 762 36.94 -59.84 -12.20
N GLY A 763 37.14 -60.90 -11.43
CA GLY A 763 38.26 -61.84 -11.52
C GLY A 763 39.61 -61.30 -11.04
N LYS A 764 39.73 -60.01 -10.70
CA LYS A 764 41.02 -59.39 -10.35
C LYS A 764 41.43 -59.70 -8.92
N TYR A 765 42.74 -59.86 -8.71
CA TYR A 765 43.33 -60.00 -7.39
C TYR A 765 43.63 -58.64 -6.75
N SER A 766 43.42 -58.54 -5.44
CA SER A 766 43.81 -57.42 -4.60
C SER A 766 44.44 -57.90 -3.29
N ALA A 767 45.27 -57.07 -2.68
CA ALA A 767 45.74 -57.27 -1.32
C ALA A 767 44.73 -56.66 -0.33
N CYS A 768 44.27 -57.48 0.60
CA CYS A 768 43.40 -57.12 1.72
C CYS A 768 44.12 -57.30 3.06
N SER A 769 43.58 -56.70 4.12
CA SER A 769 44.10 -56.79 5.49
C SER A 769 45.59 -56.45 5.63
N LEU A 770 46.02 -55.33 5.02
CA LEU A 770 47.40 -54.85 5.06
C LEU A 770 47.80 -54.42 6.47
N ARG A 771 48.89 -54.99 6.98
CA ARG A 771 49.51 -54.65 8.25
C ARG A 771 50.97 -54.27 8.02
N LYS A 772 51.37 -53.11 8.52
CA LYS A 772 52.73 -52.57 8.33
C LYS A 772 53.71 -53.25 9.28
N ILE A 773 54.65 -54.02 8.72
CA ILE A 773 55.68 -54.71 9.49
C ILE A 773 56.65 -53.66 10.03
N THR A 774 56.89 -53.69 11.34
CA THR A 774 57.91 -52.85 11.98
C THR A 774 58.80 -53.71 12.87
N GLU A 775 60.11 -53.71 12.59
CA GLU A 775 61.12 -54.54 13.27
C GLU A 775 61.31 -54.23 14.77
N ARG A 776 60.50 -53.33 15.34
CA ARG A 776 60.59 -52.84 16.72
C ARG A 776 59.22 -52.86 17.39
N GLN A 777 58.63 -54.05 17.51
CA GLN A 777 57.42 -54.25 18.30
C GLN A 777 57.69 -53.85 19.76
N ARG A 778 57.15 -52.69 20.17
CA ARG A 778 57.33 -52.13 21.51
C ARG A 778 56.17 -52.61 22.40
N PRO A 779 56.41 -53.14 23.61
CA PRO A 779 55.34 -53.76 24.41
C PRO A 779 54.16 -52.82 24.68
N GLU A 780 52.94 -53.35 24.51
CA GLU A 780 51.67 -52.59 24.53
C GLU A 780 51.43 -51.75 25.79
N ARG A 781 52.03 -52.14 26.92
CA ARG A 781 51.92 -51.47 28.24
C ARG A 781 52.29 -49.98 28.23
N LEU A 782 52.90 -49.46 27.17
CA LEU A 782 53.19 -48.03 26.98
C LEU A 782 52.21 -47.28 26.05
N MET A 783 51.35 -47.95 25.30
CA MET A 783 50.36 -47.29 24.41
C MET A 783 49.26 -46.54 25.18
N SER A 784 48.91 -47.02 26.38
CA SER A 784 47.76 -46.56 27.20
C SER A 784 47.83 -45.11 27.71
N ARG A 785 48.86 -44.33 27.39
CA ARG A 785 49.06 -42.97 27.93
C ARG A 785 49.32 -41.88 26.88
N LEU A 786 49.13 -42.16 25.59
CA LEU A 786 49.46 -41.21 24.51
C LEU A 786 48.34 -41.01 23.46
N LYS A 787 47.08 -40.99 23.89
CA LYS A 787 45.91 -40.55 23.08
C LYS A 787 45.08 -39.49 23.82
N SER A 788 45.62 -38.28 24.02
CA SER A 788 44.86 -37.13 24.56
C SER A 788 45.58 -35.78 24.42
N PHE A 789 46.25 -35.50 23.28
CA PHE A 789 46.88 -34.19 23.04
C PHE A 789 46.78 -33.75 21.58
N THR A 790 45.60 -33.22 21.23
CA THR A 790 45.35 -32.40 20.03
C THR A 790 44.43 -31.25 20.43
N ASP A 791 44.97 -30.34 21.24
CA ASP A 791 44.35 -29.05 21.58
C ASP A 791 45.48 -28.02 21.71
N ASP A 792 45.36 -26.87 21.04
CA ASP A 792 46.46 -25.94 20.74
C ASP A 792 46.58 -24.81 21.79
N SER A 793 46.05 -25.05 23.00
CA SER A 793 45.82 -24.07 24.05
C SER A 793 46.43 -24.48 25.42
N ALA A 794 47.56 -25.20 25.39
CA ALA A 794 48.29 -25.66 26.58
C ALA A 794 49.73 -25.10 26.64
N PRO A 795 50.30 -24.85 27.85
CA PRO A 795 51.57 -24.15 27.99
C PRO A 795 52.76 -24.94 27.42
N ARG A 796 53.57 -24.28 26.57
CA ARG A 796 54.73 -24.88 25.91
C ARG A 796 55.85 -25.19 26.92
N ILE A 797 56.11 -26.49 27.13
CA ILE A 797 57.28 -26.96 27.89
C ILE A 797 58.54 -26.79 27.03
N ILE A 798 59.44 -25.88 27.45
CA ILE A 798 60.75 -25.69 26.83
C ILE A 798 61.76 -26.59 27.53
N VAL A 799 62.41 -27.50 26.79
CA VAL A 799 63.44 -28.41 27.33
C VAL A 799 64.77 -27.67 27.43
N GLU A 800 65.04 -27.08 28.60
CA GLU A 800 66.19 -26.20 28.82
C GLU A 800 67.56 -26.89 28.64
N ARG A 801 67.67 -28.20 28.96
CA ARG A 801 68.88 -29.02 28.70
C ARG A 801 68.52 -30.44 28.27
N GLN A 802 69.20 -30.96 27.25
CA GLN A 802 69.15 -32.39 26.90
C GLN A 802 70.00 -33.20 27.90
N PRO A 803 69.52 -34.36 28.39
CA PRO A 803 70.32 -35.24 29.24
C PRO A 803 71.51 -35.82 28.46
N ARG A 804 72.67 -35.92 29.13
CA ARG A 804 73.91 -36.51 28.61
C ARG A 804 74.30 -37.74 29.45
N GLY A 805 75.18 -38.58 28.90
CA GLY A 805 75.76 -39.68 29.67
C GLY A 805 76.73 -39.19 30.76
N PRO A 806 77.15 -40.07 31.70
CA PRO A 806 78.17 -39.76 32.71
C PRO A 806 79.54 -39.36 32.11
N ASP A 807 79.77 -39.74 30.86
CA ASP A 807 80.91 -39.43 29.98
C ASP A 807 80.73 -38.11 29.20
N ASN A 808 79.65 -37.38 29.43
CA ASN A 808 79.28 -36.13 28.75
C ASN A 808 78.93 -36.29 27.25
N THR A 809 78.73 -37.52 26.74
CA THR A 809 78.35 -37.78 25.34
C THR A 809 76.81 -37.85 25.15
N LYS A 810 76.36 -37.89 23.89
CA LYS A 810 74.93 -38.01 23.54
C LYS A 810 74.45 -39.47 23.55
N GLY A 811 74.32 -40.03 24.75
CA GLY A 811 73.62 -41.30 25.00
C GLY A 811 74.54 -42.52 25.09
N PHE A 812 74.03 -43.58 25.71
CA PHE A 812 74.79 -44.80 26.01
C PHE A 812 75.11 -45.60 24.73
N THR A 813 76.39 -45.58 24.33
CA THR A 813 76.89 -46.19 23.08
C THR A 813 77.35 -47.64 23.19
N THR A 814 77.39 -48.22 24.40
CA THR A 814 77.78 -49.63 24.60
C THR A 814 76.70 -50.58 24.10
N PRO A 815 76.97 -51.45 23.11
CA PRO A 815 76.03 -52.50 22.71
C PRO A 815 75.89 -53.54 23.83
N ARG A 816 74.66 -53.95 24.13
CA ARG A 816 74.41 -55.00 25.14
C ARG A 816 74.74 -56.37 24.57
N SER A 817 75.76 -57.01 25.13
CA SER A 817 76.07 -58.42 24.88
C SER A 817 74.90 -59.32 25.33
N PRO A 818 74.45 -60.28 24.52
CA PRO A 818 73.41 -61.21 24.93
C PRO A 818 73.91 -62.12 26.05
N TRP A 819 73.08 -62.31 27.08
CA TRP A 819 73.37 -63.19 28.21
C TRP A 819 73.36 -64.66 27.76
N LYS A 820 74.34 -65.44 28.23
CA LYS A 820 74.34 -66.90 28.11
C LYS A 820 74.00 -67.51 29.48
N PRO A 821 73.11 -68.50 29.56
CA PRO A 821 72.89 -69.25 30.79
C PRO A 821 74.14 -70.08 31.17
N PRO A 822 74.30 -70.44 32.45
CA PRO A 822 75.25 -71.48 32.87
C PRO A 822 74.89 -72.85 32.28
N SER A 823 75.89 -73.73 32.23
CA SER A 823 75.77 -75.17 31.95
C SER A 823 75.21 -75.95 33.14
#